data_AF-A0A975GI02-F1
#
_entry.id   AF-A0A975GI02-F1
#
_cell.length_a   1.000
_cell.length_b   1.000
_cell.length_c   1.000
_cell.angle_alpha   90.00
_cell.angle_beta   90.00
_cell.angle_gamma   90.00
#
_symmetry.space_group_name_H-M   'P 1'
#
loop_
_entity.id
_entity.type
_entity.pdbx_description
1 polymer ?
#
loop_
_entity_poly.entity_id
_entity_poly.type
_entity_poly.pdbx_seq_one_letter_code
_entity_poly.pdbx_strand_id
1 'polypeptide(L)'
;MTAFSNPYITNTQVGFTKAFTGRTLIIKGLSDFLKSAHANTMVIYGHRCIGKTSVLHHLKGRLLNSSVFVPVYFDLNEKASQALDLILMQLVREIEKIPDFSGLTDKQNLSSESLYTVFPNIISAIPGKITLVLIFDEFEESDWQYLEKKFLFYKYMNKIAGINLPNIKFIFALGRHHDDFDSIYQPFLNHGCIEYISLLSKEETKKLIRCSEKDNSLIWPDAQISSVINITGGHPYLTQKICQVIWDRIYQTHHNNIPKVVFKDMGLGFVHAMKGADKSLNWFWNGLGPWEKVLVSALAEGGFQGVEPEELKNRLASYEYFTRNGSLQEITAHLERSGVIQAEKDRGYSIQVNMIYRWVMAKKPFDRIKEELNHKADELVQAACDLSKEKKLNQAAHALRQAADINPEHPRAMYFLAKILLKQGNAEQAVQILEKLYKSSYPSIRALLIQALLSLSDQTSDEEKKILILEKILNIQPGQPRARSIYWKIFELRGDKALENNDLYQAFADYQKAGADQKALRVQDLIDDLEYEVRYKKKRRVKSSAGFIRKLAGLLCVFFMIFMAGIYGIYLVYKDLSQGLPKIYSLKDYNPPVITSVYSDDNRKIAEFYKERRVVISLSEISQTLINAFISAEDSRFFSHEGVDILGITRAFFKNIEAGAVIQGGSTITQQVIKSFLLSSEKSYERKIKEAVLAYRIDKAFTKEEILILYLNQIYLGYGAYGVEAAAENYFGKSAKTLTLPECAMIAGLAKAPSKDSPVSDLKRAKIRQKYVLNRMAQEGYISYEDAKTAFEAALDIKPRRNWYIDGVPFYTEHIRQYIEQEYGEQALYTDGLKIYTSVNIEMQDIAEQELEKGLKELEKRHKYPHKIRPQGALLCMEIGTGHVKAMVGGRDFTISQFNRAAQSRRQPGSAFKPVIYAAALDKGYTPATMLYDTPVAYPDNGRMWYPGNYDNKYYGPLLLRKAFAQSRNIPVIKVLKDIGVDYAIDYAQKLGINSKLDKGLALALGASGISLLELVNAYSVFANQGRLIKPVFITKIIDRSGKEIYKHQPEIIQAIDKTTAYLMTSLLQSVVQNGTGYKVRNLNRPAAGKTGTTNDFRDAWFIGYTPEYITGTWVGFDIERSLGKSETGSKAASPIWLGFMEKILKYSPVKDFNAPDKGIVYASIDTATGLLPIPESSNIIHECFKDGTVPKRYTPRPVVVITEPEAFFKSGL
;
A
#
# COMPACT_ATOMS: atom_id res chain seq x y z
N MET A 1 -34.83 -16.59 -41.04
CA MET A 1 -33.66 -16.74 -40.14
C MET A 1 -34.13 -16.38 -38.74
N THR A 2 -34.08 -17.31 -37.80
CA THR A 2 -34.50 -17.12 -36.41
C THR A 2 -33.61 -16.06 -35.73
N ALA A 3 -34.22 -15.04 -35.13
CA ALA A 3 -33.50 -14.03 -34.37
C ALA A 3 -32.83 -14.68 -33.14
N PHE A 4 -31.50 -14.70 -33.10
CA PHE A 4 -30.76 -15.22 -31.94
C PHE A 4 -31.05 -14.34 -30.70
N SER A 5 -31.39 -14.97 -29.58
CA SER A 5 -31.66 -14.29 -28.31
C SER A 5 -30.36 -13.95 -27.57
N ASN A 6 -30.21 -12.73 -27.07
CA ASN A 6 -29.01 -12.33 -26.31
C ASN A 6 -28.76 -13.29 -25.12
N PRO A 7 -27.61 -13.99 -25.10
CA PRO A 7 -27.32 -15.00 -24.08
C PRO A 7 -26.98 -14.41 -22.69
N TYR A 8 -26.99 -13.08 -22.55
CA TYR A 8 -26.63 -12.36 -21.32
C TYR A 8 -27.81 -11.59 -20.68
N ILE A 9 -29.07 -11.75 -21.15
CA ILE A 9 -30.24 -11.07 -20.56
C ILE A 9 -30.65 -11.69 -19.21
N THR A 10 -30.95 -10.83 -18.24
CA THR A 10 -31.42 -11.17 -16.88
C THR A 10 -32.67 -12.06 -16.89
N ASN A 11 -32.64 -13.13 -16.09
CA ASN A 11 -33.52 -14.33 -16.01
C ASN A 11 -33.01 -15.60 -16.71
N THR A 12 -31.90 -15.54 -17.46
CA THR A 12 -31.09 -16.75 -17.69
C THR A 12 -30.14 -16.96 -16.52
N GLN A 13 -30.08 -18.19 -16.01
CA GLN A 13 -29.18 -18.61 -14.94
C GLN A 13 -27.74 -18.18 -15.27
N VAL A 14 -27.10 -17.41 -14.40
CA VAL A 14 -25.69 -17.00 -14.55
C VAL A 14 -24.82 -18.19 -14.11
N GLY A 15 -24.83 -19.26 -14.91
CA GLY A 15 -24.33 -20.55 -14.44
C GLY A 15 -25.16 -21.11 -13.27
N PHE A 16 -24.50 -21.69 -12.27
CA PHE A 16 -25.11 -22.53 -11.22
C PHE A 16 -25.61 -21.78 -9.96
N THR A 17 -25.61 -20.45 -9.89
CA THR A 17 -26.01 -19.69 -8.68
C THR A 17 -27.03 -18.59 -8.97
N LYS A 18 -28.05 -18.45 -8.10
CA LYS A 18 -29.11 -17.41 -8.19
C LYS A 18 -28.66 -16.08 -7.55
N ALA A 19 -29.26 -14.97 -7.97
CA ALA A 19 -28.72 -13.62 -7.81
C ALA A 19 -29.06 -12.87 -6.48
N PHE A 20 -28.27 -11.82 -6.20
CA PHE A 20 -28.18 -10.93 -5.03
C PHE A 20 -29.49 -10.21 -4.66
N THR A 21 -29.74 -9.99 -3.37
CA THR A 21 -30.89 -9.26 -2.84
C THR A 21 -30.63 -7.73 -2.83
N GLY A 22 -31.04 -7.03 -3.90
CA GLY A 22 -30.89 -5.57 -4.00
C GLY A 22 -31.99 -4.74 -3.32
N ARG A 23 -31.74 -3.43 -3.13
CA ARG A 23 -32.70 -2.41 -2.62
C ARG A 23 -34.13 -2.52 -3.22
N THR A 24 -34.24 -2.94 -4.48
CA THR A 24 -35.51 -3.11 -5.20
C THR A 24 -36.37 -4.26 -4.63
N LEU A 25 -35.75 -5.35 -4.16
CA LEU A 25 -36.45 -6.46 -3.50
C LEU A 25 -36.95 -6.08 -2.10
N ILE A 26 -36.17 -5.29 -1.35
CA ILE A 26 -36.59 -4.72 -0.05
C ILE A 26 -37.77 -3.76 -0.25
N ILE A 27 -37.70 -2.87 -1.23
CA ILE A 27 -38.82 -1.97 -1.59
C ILE A 27 -40.06 -2.79 -1.99
N LYS A 28 -39.88 -3.89 -2.74
CA LYS A 28 -40.99 -4.76 -3.12
C LYS A 28 -41.60 -5.44 -1.89
N GLY A 29 -40.79 -6.04 -1.02
CA GLY A 29 -41.25 -6.68 0.22
C GLY A 29 -41.93 -5.70 1.18
N LEU A 30 -41.36 -4.51 1.39
CA LEU A 30 -41.99 -3.42 2.15
C LEU A 30 -43.31 -3.00 1.52
N SER A 31 -43.35 -2.83 0.20
CA SER A 31 -44.57 -2.44 -0.52
C SER A 31 -45.65 -3.50 -0.44
N ASP A 32 -45.29 -4.79 -0.50
CA ASP A 32 -46.24 -5.90 -0.41
C ASP A 32 -46.75 -6.07 1.03
N PHE A 33 -45.87 -5.89 2.03
CA PHE A 33 -46.24 -5.85 3.44
C PHE A 33 -47.21 -4.71 3.76
N LEU A 34 -46.89 -3.47 3.34
CA LEU A 34 -47.74 -2.31 3.57
C LEU A 34 -49.08 -2.38 2.83
N LYS A 35 -49.13 -3.03 1.66
CA LYS A 35 -50.39 -3.32 0.95
C LYS A 35 -51.26 -4.34 1.69
N SER A 36 -50.64 -5.24 2.45
CA SER A 36 -51.33 -6.24 3.27
C SER A 36 -51.66 -5.79 4.70
N ALA A 37 -51.19 -4.60 5.11
CA ALA A 37 -51.38 -4.08 6.46
C ALA A 37 -52.79 -3.50 6.66
N HIS A 38 -53.37 -3.70 7.86
CA HIS A 38 -54.72 -3.23 8.21
C HIS A 38 -54.77 -1.70 8.46
N ALA A 39 -55.98 -1.12 8.38
CA ALA A 39 -56.28 0.32 8.55
C ALA A 39 -55.75 0.96 9.85
N ASN A 40 -55.46 0.16 10.88
CA ASN A 40 -54.93 0.60 12.17
C ASN A 40 -53.40 0.40 12.26
N THR A 41 -52.64 0.87 11.27
CA THR A 41 -51.17 0.79 11.28
C THR A 41 -50.58 2.20 11.33
N MET A 42 -49.62 2.47 12.23
CA MET A 42 -48.86 3.72 12.26
C MET A 42 -47.45 3.44 11.75
N VAL A 43 -46.98 4.19 10.75
CA VAL A 43 -45.67 3.98 10.11
C VAL A 43 -44.77 5.18 10.36
N ILE A 44 -43.76 5.04 11.20
CA ILE A 44 -42.79 6.09 11.52
C ILE A 44 -41.53 5.89 10.68
N TYR A 45 -41.02 6.95 10.02
CA TYR A 45 -39.82 6.85 9.19
C TYR A 45 -38.94 8.12 9.12
N GLY A 46 -37.61 7.97 8.94
CA GLY A 46 -36.66 9.11 8.88
C GLY A 46 -35.23 8.77 8.42
N HIS A 47 -34.39 9.78 8.13
CA HIS A 47 -32.99 9.65 7.63
C HIS A 47 -32.04 10.67 8.29
N ARG A 48 -30.72 10.38 8.32
CA ARG A 48 -29.67 11.21 8.98
C ARG A 48 -28.64 11.92 8.07
N CYS A 49 -28.44 11.53 6.81
CA CYS A 49 -27.40 12.12 5.94
C CYS A 49 -27.92 12.61 4.57
N ILE A 50 -27.29 13.66 4.03
CA ILE A 50 -27.53 14.20 2.68
C ILE A 50 -26.91 13.26 1.63
N GLY A 51 -27.69 12.89 0.60
CA GLY A 51 -27.19 12.22 -0.61
C GLY A 51 -27.41 10.71 -0.72
N LYS A 52 -28.15 10.07 0.20
CA LYS A 52 -28.52 8.63 0.11
C LYS A 52 -30.02 8.38 0.04
N THR A 53 -30.76 9.31 -0.54
CA THR A 53 -32.22 9.40 -0.34
C THR A 53 -33.05 8.74 -1.46
N SER A 54 -32.73 7.52 -1.92
CA SER A 54 -33.54 6.87 -2.97
C SER A 54 -34.72 6.04 -2.42
N VAL A 55 -34.52 5.30 -1.33
CA VAL A 55 -35.54 4.37 -0.78
C VAL A 55 -36.64 5.13 -0.05
N LEU A 56 -36.27 6.08 0.83
CA LEU A 56 -37.22 6.89 1.58
C LEU A 56 -37.95 7.94 0.73
N HIS A 57 -37.35 8.49 -0.33
CA HIS A 57 -38.12 9.33 -1.29
C HIS A 57 -39.16 8.51 -2.06
N HIS A 58 -38.80 7.29 -2.50
CA HIS A 58 -39.75 6.39 -3.15
C HIS A 58 -40.87 5.93 -2.21
N LEU A 59 -40.55 5.69 -0.93
CA LEU A 59 -41.55 5.39 0.10
C LEU A 59 -42.39 6.62 0.43
N LYS A 60 -41.81 7.81 0.64
CA LYS A 60 -42.51 9.07 0.93
C LYS A 60 -43.58 9.36 -0.12
N GLY A 61 -43.25 9.25 -1.41
CA GLY A 61 -44.23 9.42 -2.49
C GLY A 61 -45.36 8.38 -2.53
N ARG A 62 -45.15 7.17 -1.98
CA ARG A 62 -46.15 6.09 -1.93
C ARG A 62 -46.91 6.00 -0.61
N LEU A 63 -46.30 6.42 0.50
CA LEU A 63 -46.85 6.38 1.86
C LEU A 63 -47.72 7.60 2.17
N LEU A 64 -47.42 8.77 1.60
CA LEU A 64 -48.18 10.01 1.83
C LEU A 64 -49.62 9.98 1.29
N ASN A 65 -49.95 9.06 0.38
CA ASN A 65 -51.24 8.99 -0.31
C ASN A 65 -52.15 7.84 0.17
N SER A 66 -51.91 7.26 1.34
CA SER A 66 -52.67 6.11 1.85
C SER A 66 -53.56 6.48 3.04
N SER A 67 -54.84 6.13 2.98
CA SER A 67 -55.80 6.24 4.11
C SER A 67 -55.76 5.05 5.08
N VAL A 68 -54.92 4.05 4.80
CA VAL A 68 -54.87 2.75 5.51
C VAL A 68 -53.83 2.74 6.65
N PHE A 69 -52.96 3.74 6.72
CA PHE A 69 -51.98 3.85 7.81
C PHE A 69 -51.59 5.31 8.06
N VAL A 70 -51.09 5.62 9.26
CA VAL A 70 -50.69 6.97 9.65
C VAL A 70 -49.17 7.13 9.50
N PRO A 71 -48.66 7.84 8.47
CA PRO A 71 -47.23 8.07 8.30
C PRO A 71 -46.71 9.18 9.22
N VAL A 72 -45.63 8.94 9.95
CA VAL A 72 -44.92 9.94 10.76
C VAL A 72 -43.50 10.08 10.23
N TYR A 73 -43.20 11.22 9.61
CA TYR A 73 -41.88 11.49 9.03
C TYR A 73 -41.09 12.47 9.88
N PHE A 74 -39.78 12.23 10.04
CA PHE A 74 -38.88 13.19 10.65
C PHE A 74 -37.57 13.30 9.84
N ASP A 75 -37.17 14.54 9.54
CA ASP A 75 -35.98 14.87 8.74
C ASP A 75 -34.81 15.25 9.67
N LEU A 76 -33.67 14.58 9.51
CA LEU A 76 -32.44 14.87 10.25
C LEU A 76 -31.28 15.30 9.33
N ASN A 77 -31.55 15.75 8.09
CA ASN A 77 -30.53 16.34 7.22
C ASN A 77 -29.70 17.39 7.96
N GLU A 78 -28.38 17.40 7.71
CA GLU A 78 -27.39 18.31 8.32
C GLU A 78 -27.17 18.16 9.84
N LYS A 79 -27.87 17.23 10.50
CA LYS A 79 -27.74 16.97 11.95
C LYS A 79 -26.93 15.71 12.26
N ALA A 80 -26.14 15.23 11.29
CA ALA A 80 -25.38 13.99 11.37
C ALA A 80 -24.39 13.93 12.56
N SER A 81 -23.98 15.06 13.12
CA SER A 81 -23.08 15.18 14.29
C SER A 81 -23.81 15.24 15.65
N GLN A 82 -25.15 15.28 15.68
CA GLN A 82 -25.92 15.41 16.94
C GLN A 82 -26.08 14.06 17.67
N ALA A 83 -26.22 14.10 19.00
CA ALA A 83 -26.40 12.91 19.83
C ALA A 83 -27.82 12.30 19.67
N LEU A 84 -27.94 10.98 19.90
CA LEU A 84 -29.16 10.18 19.65
C LEU A 84 -30.38 10.65 20.47
N ASP A 85 -30.14 11.13 21.68
CA ASP A 85 -31.12 11.73 22.58
C ASP A 85 -31.84 12.94 21.96
N LEU A 86 -31.10 13.83 21.29
CA LEU A 86 -31.68 14.99 20.57
C LEU A 86 -32.58 14.56 19.39
N ILE A 87 -32.20 13.49 18.70
CA ILE A 87 -32.98 12.90 17.60
C ILE A 87 -34.31 12.33 18.13
N LEU A 88 -34.28 11.63 19.26
CA LEU A 88 -35.46 11.02 19.89
C LEU A 88 -36.43 12.08 20.43
N MET A 89 -35.94 13.20 20.98
CA MET A 89 -36.80 14.33 21.38
C MET A 89 -37.60 14.90 20.21
N GLN A 90 -37.00 14.97 19.02
CA GLN A 90 -37.67 15.49 17.84
C GLN A 90 -38.76 14.52 17.36
N LEU A 91 -38.50 13.20 17.41
CA LEU A 91 -39.50 12.19 17.09
C LEU A 91 -40.71 12.22 18.03
N VAL A 92 -40.50 12.40 19.35
CA VAL A 92 -41.59 12.55 20.32
C VAL A 92 -42.50 13.72 19.94
N ARG A 93 -41.93 14.87 19.56
CA ARG A 93 -42.70 16.05 19.13
C ARG A 93 -43.51 15.79 17.85
N GLU A 94 -43.04 14.95 16.93
CA GLU A 94 -43.80 14.61 15.72
C GLU A 94 -44.96 13.65 16.03
N ILE A 95 -44.78 12.72 16.98
CA ILE A 95 -45.85 11.81 17.43
C ILE A 95 -46.95 12.60 18.16
N GLU A 96 -46.60 13.60 18.98
CA GLU A 96 -47.57 14.46 19.69
C GLU A 96 -48.46 15.31 18.77
N LYS A 97 -48.07 15.50 17.50
CA LYS A 97 -48.92 16.20 16.51
C LYS A 97 -50.13 15.36 16.09
N ILE A 98 -50.15 14.07 16.41
CA ILE A 98 -51.28 13.18 16.09
C ILE A 98 -52.37 13.39 17.16
N PRO A 99 -53.62 13.73 16.79
CA PRO A 99 -54.66 14.16 17.72
C PRO A 99 -54.92 13.21 18.90
N ASP A 100 -54.83 11.90 18.69
CA ASP A 100 -55.08 10.88 19.73
C ASP A 100 -53.91 10.69 20.73
N PHE A 101 -52.78 11.40 20.52
CA PHE A 101 -51.54 11.26 21.30
C PHE A 101 -51.11 12.55 21.99
N SER A 102 -51.96 13.58 22.01
CA SER A 102 -51.67 14.86 22.66
C SER A 102 -51.77 14.75 24.19
N GLY A 103 -50.70 15.09 24.92
CA GLY A 103 -50.69 15.18 26.40
C GLY A 103 -49.75 14.20 27.12
N LEU A 104 -48.87 13.50 26.41
CA LEU A 104 -47.97 12.50 27.00
C LEU A 104 -46.67 13.05 27.61
N THR A 105 -46.38 14.35 27.47
CA THR A 105 -45.23 14.98 28.15
C THR A 105 -45.66 16.17 28.99
N ASP A 106 -45.47 16.07 30.31
CA ASP A 106 -45.53 17.24 31.19
C ASP A 106 -44.38 18.17 30.82
N LYS A 107 -44.72 19.43 30.55
CA LYS A 107 -43.85 20.40 29.89
C LYS A 107 -42.65 20.79 30.76
N GLN A 108 -41.49 20.91 30.09
CA GLN A 108 -40.27 21.64 30.49
C GLN A 108 -39.33 20.98 31.52
N ASN A 109 -38.54 19.99 31.04
CA ASN A 109 -37.11 19.72 31.37
C ASN A 109 -36.85 18.21 31.35
N LEU A 110 -36.67 17.63 30.16
CA LEU A 110 -36.19 16.26 30.02
C LEU A 110 -34.67 16.29 29.79
N SER A 111 -33.92 15.82 30.78
CA SER A 111 -32.48 15.54 30.66
C SER A 111 -32.22 14.37 29.68
N SER A 112 -31.01 14.27 29.12
CA SER A 112 -30.60 13.15 28.25
C SER A 112 -30.76 11.77 28.92
N GLU A 113 -30.65 11.67 30.25
CA GLU A 113 -30.92 10.43 31.01
C GLU A 113 -32.42 10.08 31.10
N SER A 114 -33.32 11.07 31.12
CA SER A 114 -34.77 10.83 31.20
C SER A 114 -35.41 10.42 29.86
N LEU A 115 -34.74 10.65 28.72
CA LEU A 115 -35.19 10.18 27.41
C LEU A 115 -35.13 8.65 27.26
N TYR A 116 -34.24 7.99 28.00
CA TYR A 116 -34.13 6.52 28.03
C TYR A 116 -35.34 5.84 28.70
N THR A 117 -36.11 6.57 29.50
CA THR A 117 -37.32 6.08 30.17
C THR A 117 -38.61 6.61 29.51
N VAL A 118 -38.60 7.83 28.97
CA VAL A 118 -39.82 8.45 28.42
C VAL A 118 -40.27 7.85 27.08
N PHE A 119 -39.35 7.56 26.15
CA PHE A 119 -39.74 7.05 24.83
C PHE A 119 -40.37 5.63 24.88
N PRO A 120 -39.83 4.67 25.66
CA PRO A 120 -40.53 3.43 26.01
C PRO A 120 -41.95 3.62 26.55
N ASN A 121 -42.15 4.60 27.45
CA ASN A 121 -43.45 4.87 28.06
C ASN A 121 -44.45 5.43 27.04
N ILE A 122 -44.01 6.31 26.12
CA ILE A 122 -44.83 6.81 25.01
C ILE A 122 -45.23 5.66 24.08
N ILE A 123 -44.28 4.78 23.73
CA ILE A 123 -44.56 3.58 22.92
C ILE A 123 -45.56 2.65 23.64
N SER A 124 -45.46 2.51 24.97
CA SER A 124 -46.39 1.70 25.76
C SER A 124 -47.80 2.32 25.91
N ALA A 125 -47.92 3.64 25.76
CA ALA A 125 -49.19 4.35 25.77
C ALA A 125 -49.95 4.24 24.44
N ILE A 126 -49.32 3.66 23.39
CA ILE A 126 -49.99 3.41 22.12
C ILE A 126 -51.12 2.40 22.33
N PRO A 127 -52.38 2.73 21.96
CA PRO A 127 -53.51 1.83 22.12
C PRO A 127 -53.20 0.48 21.48
N GLY A 128 -53.42 -0.62 22.22
CA GLY A 128 -53.09 -1.98 21.80
C GLY A 128 -53.81 -2.49 20.54
N LYS A 129 -54.58 -1.67 19.82
CA LYS A 129 -55.18 -2.01 18.52
C LYS A 129 -54.40 -1.42 17.33
N ILE A 130 -53.37 -0.61 17.57
CA ILE A 130 -52.56 0.03 16.52
C ILE A 130 -51.28 -0.77 16.31
N THR A 131 -51.01 -1.16 15.07
CA THR A 131 -49.74 -1.79 14.69
C THR A 131 -48.70 -0.72 14.39
N LEU A 132 -47.60 -0.67 15.14
CA LEU A 132 -46.55 0.34 14.93
C LEU A 132 -45.42 -0.21 14.06
N VAL A 133 -45.08 0.49 12.98
CA VAL A 133 -43.99 0.15 12.05
C VAL A 133 -42.94 1.25 12.03
N LEU A 134 -41.69 0.95 12.41
CA LEU A 134 -40.60 1.93 12.39
C LEU A 134 -39.60 1.63 11.27
N ILE A 135 -39.24 2.63 10.44
CA ILE A 135 -38.33 2.53 9.29
C ILE A 135 -37.23 3.61 9.34
N PHE A 136 -35.95 3.22 9.39
CA PHE A 136 -34.84 4.17 9.52
C PHE A 136 -33.72 3.87 8.52
N ASP A 137 -33.07 4.92 7.98
CA ASP A 137 -31.92 4.88 7.06
C ASP A 137 -30.66 5.51 7.69
N GLU A 138 -29.65 4.65 7.90
CA GLU A 138 -28.23 4.93 8.26
C GLU A 138 -27.88 5.58 9.62
N PHE A 139 -26.91 4.98 10.33
CA PHE A 139 -26.02 5.66 11.30
C PHE A 139 -24.57 5.38 10.87
N GLU A 140 -23.77 6.42 10.61
CA GLU A 140 -22.34 6.27 10.31
C GLU A 140 -21.54 5.77 11.53
N GLU A 141 -20.64 4.80 11.32
CA GLU A 141 -19.44 4.69 12.14
C GLU A 141 -18.44 5.76 11.68
N SER A 142 -18.39 6.89 12.38
CA SER A 142 -17.25 7.80 12.29
C SER A 142 -16.11 7.26 13.15
N ASP A 143 -14.93 7.18 12.54
CA ASP A 143 -13.60 6.99 13.10
C ASP A 143 -13.32 5.73 13.95
N TRP A 144 -12.49 4.85 13.37
CA TRP A 144 -11.86 3.70 14.01
C TRP A 144 -10.77 4.09 15.05
N GLN A 145 -11.05 5.04 15.94
CA GLN A 145 -10.17 5.38 17.07
C GLN A 145 -10.84 5.57 18.45
N TYR A 146 -12.16 5.36 18.61
CA TYR A 146 -12.82 5.39 19.94
C TYR A 146 -13.61 4.10 20.24
N LEU A 147 -12.91 3.09 20.76
CA LEU A 147 -13.46 1.77 21.11
C LEU A 147 -14.02 1.69 22.55
N GLU A 148 -14.83 2.65 22.97
CA GLU A 148 -15.66 2.52 24.21
C GLU A 148 -17.12 2.99 24.08
N LYS A 149 -17.55 3.58 22.95
CA LYS A 149 -18.95 4.04 22.74
C LYS A 149 -19.77 3.22 21.75
N LYS A 150 -19.27 2.08 21.26
CA LYS A 150 -19.88 1.29 20.16
C LYS A 150 -21.22 0.58 20.45
N PHE A 151 -21.85 0.78 21.61
CA PHE A 151 -23.11 0.08 21.94
C PHE A 151 -24.25 0.97 22.44
N LEU A 152 -24.18 2.30 22.38
CA LEU A 152 -25.28 3.14 22.90
C LEU A 152 -26.59 2.93 22.11
N PHE A 153 -26.51 2.90 20.76
CA PHE A 153 -27.67 2.69 19.88
C PHE A 153 -28.23 1.26 19.97
N TYR A 154 -27.36 0.25 19.91
CA TYR A 154 -27.77 -1.16 20.03
C TYR A 154 -28.30 -1.51 21.43
N LYS A 155 -27.72 -0.99 22.52
CA LYS A 155 -28.28 -1.15 23.88
C LYS A 155 -29.65 -0.48 24.01
N TYR A 156 -29.86 0.65 23.34
CA TYR A 156 -31.15 1.33 23.30
C TYR A 156 -32.20 0.50 22.55
N MET A 157 -31.87 -0.01 21.36
CA MET A 157 -32.76 -0.88 20.58
C MET A 157 -33.08 -2.20 21.29
N ASN A 158 -32.11 -2.83 21.96
CA ASN A 158 -32.36 -4.02 22.79
C ASN A 158 -33.27 -3.74 23.99
N LYS A 159 -33.20 -2.54 24.59
CA LYS A 159 -34.15 -2.12 25.63
C LYS A 159 -35.57 -1.95 25.10
N ILE A 160 -35.73 -1.38 23.90
CA ILE A 160 -37.05 -1.24 23.25
C ILE A 160 -37.59 -2.61 22.82
N ALA A 161 -36.77 -3.46 22.22
CA ALA A 161 -37.15 -4.81 21.81
C ALA A 161 -37.51 -5.72 23.00
N GLY A 162 -36.99 -5.42 24.20
CA GLY A 162 -37.37 -6.09 25.44
C GLY A 162 -38.74 -5.66 26.01
N ILE A 163 -39.40 -4.65 25.45
CA ILE A 163 -40.76 -4.25 25.83
C ILE A 163 -41.74 -5.18 25.09
N ASN A 164 -42.40 -6.07 25.82
CA ASN A 164 -43.28 -7.09 25.24
C ASN A 164 -44.61 -6.48 24.79
N LEU A 165 -44.63 -5.86 23.60
CA LEU A 165 -45.80 -5.27 22.98
C LEU A 165 -46.18 -6.09 21.74
N PRO A 166 -47.30 -6.84 21.76
CA PRO A 166 -47.64 -7.79 20.70
C PRO A 166 -47.90 -7.13 19.33
N ASN A 167 -48.07 -5.81 19.28
CA ASN A 167 -48.49 -5.07 18.08
C ASN A 167 -47.43 -4.13 17.52
N ILE A 168 -46.16 -4.22 17.95
CA ILE A 168 -45.08 -3.45 17.34
C ILE A 168 -44.31 -4.31 16.34
N LYS A 169 -44.24 -3.85 15.09
CA LYS A 169 -43.49 -4.49 14.00
C LYS A 169 -42.37 -3.57 13.52
N PHE A 170 -41.15 -3.76 14.01
CA PHE A 170 -40.01 -2.94 13.61
C PHE A 170 -39.49 -3.34 12.21
N ILE A 171 -39.22 -2.37 11.33
CA ILE A 171 -38.55 -2.61 10.04
C ILE A 171 -37.41 -1.62 9.86
N PHE A 172 -36.27 -1.90 10.49
CA PHE A 172 -35.06 -1.10 10.31
C PHE A 172 -34.50 -1.27 8.89
N ALA A 173 -33.82 -0.28 8.31
CA ALA A 173 -33.22 -0.45 6.99
C ALA A 173 -31.87 0.26 6.85
N LEU A 174 -30.74 -0.45 7.01
CA LEU A 174 -29.66 -0.50 5.99
C LEU A 174 -28.36 -1.16 6.47
N GLY A 175 -27.66 -1.77 5.51
CA GLY A 175 -26.29 -2.27 5.60
C GLY A 175 -25.62 -2.27 4.22
N ARG A 176 -24.30 -2.10 4.18
CA ARG A 176 -23.45 -2.22 2.97
C ARG A 176 -22.73 -3.57 2.91
N HIS A 177 -22.71 -4.32 4.01
CA HIS A 177 -22.15 -5.66 4.11
C HIS A 177 -23.23 -6.72 4.36
N HIS A 178 -22.90 -7.96 3.99
CA HIS A 178 -23.71 -9.15 4.21
C HIS A 178 -24.03 -9.38 5.70
N ASP A 179 -23.07 -9.10 6.59
CA ASP A 179 -23.20 -9.34 8.05
C ASP A 179 -24.09 -8.30 8.77
N ASP A 180 -24.34 -7.15 8.14
CA ASP A 180 -25.21 -6.10 8.70
C ASP A 180 -26.67 -6.57 8.78
N PHE A 181 -27.04 -7.62 8.02
CA PHE A 181 -28.42 -8.09 7.92
C PHE A 181 -28.70 -9.44 8.61
N ASP A 182 -27.70 -10.31 8.77
CA ASP A 182 -27.91 -11.71 9.15
C ASP A 182 -28.35 -11.94 10.62
N SER A 183 -28.02 -11.02 11.54
CA SER A 183 -28.35 -11.20 12.98
C SER A 183 -29.63 -10.49 13.44
N ILE A 184 -30.10 -9.47 12.71
CA ILE A 184 -31.13 -8.55 13.17
C ILE A 184 -32.46 -8.73 12.42
N TYR A 185 -32.45 -9.10 11.13
CA TYR A 185 -33.65 -9.11 10.28
C TYR A 185 -34.25 -10.49 10.01
N GLN A 186 -33.48 -11.56 10.26
CA GLN A 186 -33.92 -12.95 10.14
C GLN A 186 -35.26 -13.23 10.84
N PRO A 187 -35.50 -12.76 12.09
CA PRO A 187 -36.79 -12.96 12.75
C PRO A 187 -37.97 -12.24 12.08
N PHE A 188 -37.71 -11.14 11.36
CA PHE A 188 -38.75 -10.27 10.79
C PHE A 188 -39.15 -10.64 9.36
N LEU A 189 -38.27 -11.30 8.60
CA LEU A 189 -38.47 -11.67 7.19
C LEU A 189 -38.78 -13.17 6.98
N ASN A 190 -39.20 -13.87 8.03
CA ASN A 190 -39.42 -15.33 8.12
C ASN A 190 -40.29 -16.01 7.03
N HIS A 191 -40.74 -15.29 5.99
CA HIS A 191 -41.53 -15.83 4.87
C HIS A 191 -40.91 -15.56 3.47
N GLY A 192 -39.68 -15.03 3.37
CA GLY A 192 -39.00 -14.80 2.09
C GLY A 192 -37.65 -15.52 1.99
N CYS A 193 -37.47 -16.41 1.00
CA CYS A 193 -36.17 -17.04 0.70
C CYS A 193 -35.12 -15.99 0.32
N ILE A 194 -33.98 -16.00 1.01
CA ILE A 194 -32.79 -15.20 0.69
C ILE A 194 -31.66 -16.18 0.31
N GLU A 195 -31.07 -16.01 -0.87
CA GLU A 195 -29.93 -16.80 -1.38
C GLU A 195 -28.75 -15.87 -1.72
N TYR A 196 -27.51 -16.37 -1.58
CA TYR A 196 -26.27 -15.61 -1.69
C TYR A 196 -25.50 -15.87 -3.02
N ILE A 197 -24.80 -14.85 -3.56
CA ILE A 197 -23.93 -14.96 -4.76
C ILE A 197 -22.45 -15.10 -4.35
N SER A 198 -21.72 -16.08 -4.90
CA SER A 198 -20.24 -16.13 -4.88
C SER A 198 -19.59 -15.50 -6.13
N LEU A 199 -18.32 -15.08 -6.02
CA LEU A 199 -17.51 -14.66 -7.17
C LEU A 199 -17.21 -15.87 -8.08
N LEU A 200 -17.30 -15.67 -9.40
CA LEU A 200 -16.93 -16.70 -10.37
C LEU A 200 -15.41 -16.85 -10.41
N SER A 201 -14.92 -18.09 -10.46
CA SER A 201 -13.51 -18.36 -10.79
C SER A 201 -13.16 -17.83 -12.19
N LYS A 202 -11.86 -17.69 -12.48
CA LYS A 202 -11.40 -17.26 -13.83
C LYS A 202 -11.97 -18.15 -14.93
N GLU A 203 -12.06 -19.46 -14.71
CA GLU A 203 -12.60 -20.40 -15.69
C GLU A 203 -14.12 -20.31 -15.84
N GLU A 204 -14.86 -20.08 -14.75
CA GLU A 204 -16.30 -19.81 -14.80
C GLU A 204 -16.63 -18.47 -15.48
N THR A 205 -15.80 -17.46 -15.23
CA THR A 205 -15.92 -16.14 -15.86
C THR A 205 -15.64 -16.23 -17.37
N LYS A 206 -14.60 -16.96 -17.80
CA LYS A 206 -14.35 -17.26 -19.22
C LYS A 206 -15.52 -17.98 -19.86
N LYS A 207 -16.07 -19.00 -19.18
CA LYS A 207 -17.23 -19.75 -19.67
C LYS A 207 -18.45 -18.86 -19.85
N LEU A 208 -18.70 -17.94 -18.91
CA LEU A 208 -19.77 -16.95 -19.02
C LEU A 208 -19.53 -16.02 -20.23
N ILE A 209 -18.33 -15.45 -20.36
CA ILE A 209 -18.01 -14.53 -21.48
C ILE A 209 -18.17 -15.23 -22.82
N ARG A 210 -17.74 -16.49 -22.97
CA ARG A 210 -17.85 -17.24 -24.23
C ARG A 210 -19.25 -17.80 -24.52
N CYS A 211 -20.28 -17.47 -23.73
CA CYS A 211 -21.64 -17.96 -24.00
C CYS A 211 -22.16 -17.59 -25.40
N SER A 212 -21.83 -16.41 -25.92
CA SER A 212 -22.20 -15.96 -27.28
C SER A 212 -21.42 -16.64 -28.42
N GLU A 213 -20.37 -17.41 -28.11
CA GLU A 213 -19.69 -18.23 -29.11
C GLU A 213 -20.45 -19.53 -29.38
N LYS A 214 -21.26 -20.00 -28.42
CA LYS A 214 -22.02 -21.26 -28.56
C LYS A 214 -23.18 -21.16 -29.53
N ASP A 215 -23.80 -19.99 -29.65
CA ASP A 215 -24.89 -19.71 -30.58
C ASP A 215 -24.41 -18.96 -31.84
N ASN A 216 -23.09 -18.85 -32.05
CA ASN A 216 -22.47 -18.13 -33.15
C ASN A 216 -22.92 -16.65 -33.30
N SER A 217 -23.30 -16.01 -32.18
CA SER A 217 -23.78 -14.63 -32.20
C SER A 217 -22.66 -13.58 -32.09
N LEU A 218 -21.57 -13.88 -31.36
CA LEU A 218 -20.43 -12.97 -31.17
C LEU A 218 -19.16 -13.75 -30.79
N ILE A 219 -18.00 -13.40 -31.36
CA ILE A 219 -16.71 -14.03 -31.05
C ILE A 219 -15.87 -13.13 -30.13
N TRP A 220 -15.31 -13.72 -29.06
CA TRP A 220 -14.48 -13.04 -28.07
C TRP A 220 -13.01 -13.46 -28.17
N PRO A 221 -12.10 -12.61 -28.67
CA PRO A 221 -10.68 -12.95 -28.66
C PRO A 221 -10.12 -12.95 -27.22
N ASP A 222 -9.11 -13.79 -26.96
CA ASP A 222 -8.59 -14.05 -25.60
C ASP A 222 -8.04 -12.82 -24.89
N ALA A 223 -7.53 -11.85 -25.63
CA ALA A 223 -7.08 -10.56 -25.09
C ALA A 223 -8.27 -9.76 -24.50
N GLN A 224 -9.43 -9.77 -25.16
CA GLN A 224 -10.64 -9.11 -24.69
C GLN A 224 -11.28 -9.87 -23.54
N ILE A 225 -11.28 -11.22 -23.57
CA ILE A 225 -11.72 -12.05 -22.43
C ILE A 225 -10.88 -11.76 -21.19
N SER A 226 -9.55 -11.74 -21.34
CA SER A 226 -8.62 -11.40 -20.25
C SER A 226 -8.86 -9.99 -19.74
N SER A 227 -9.18 -9.06 -20.64
CA SER A 227 -9.55 -7.69 -20.28
C SER A 227 -10.85 -7.65 -19.47
N VAL A 228 -11.93 -8.33 -19.90
CA VAL A 228 -13.18 -8.41 -19.12
C VAL A 228 -12.92 -9.01 -17.74
N ILE A 229 -12.18 -10.12 -17.65
CA ILE A 229 -11.85 -10.77 -16.37
C ILE A 229 -11.07 -9.85 -15.45
N ASN A 230 -10.08 -9.13 -15.99
CA ASN A 230 -9.29 -8.18 -15.22
C ASN A 230 -10.12 -6.96 -14.79
N ILE A 231 -11.06 -6.53 -15.63
CA ILE A 231 -12.00 -5.44 -15.35
C ILE A 231 -13.01 -5.83 -14.27
N THR A 232 -13.53 -7.07 -14.29
CA THR A 232 -14.62 -7.48 -13.40
C THR A 232 -14.21 -8.27 -12.17
N GLY A 233 -12.97 -8.77 -12.12
CA GLY A 233 -12.47 -9.62 -11.04
C GLY A 233 -13.24 -10.94 -10.87
N GLY A 234 -14.01 -11.37 -11.88
CA GLY A 234 -14.86 -12.55 -11.82
C GLY A 234 -16.24 -12.33 -11.19
N HIS A 235 -16.67 -11.08 -11.00
CA HIS A 235 -18.01 -10.81 -10.49
C HIS A 235 -19.09 -11.23 -11.51
N PRO A 236 -20.03 -12.14 -11.18
CA PRO A 236 -20.97 -12.72 -12.16
C PRO A 236 -21.86 -11.67 -12.84
N TYR A 237 -22.49 -10.80 -12.06
CA TYR A 237 -23.39 -9.76 -12.60
C TYR A 237 -22.69 -8.72 -13.46
N LEU A 238 -21.53 -8.22 -13.01
CA LEU A 238 -20.75 -7.22 -13.74
C LEU A 238 -20.20 -7.79 -15.05
N THR A 239 -19.71 -9.03 -15.01
CA THR A 239 -19.24 -9.76 -16.19
C THR A 239 -20.38 -9.94 -17.18
N GLN A 240 -21.54 -10.42 -16.71
CA GLN A 240 -22.73 -10.59 -17.54
C GLN A 240 -23.20 -9.27 -18.14
N LYS A 241 -23.25 -8.18 -17.36
CA LYS A 241 -23.74 -6.88 -17.83
C LYS A 241 -22.84 -6.24 -18.87
N ILE A 242 -21.52 -6.32 -18.69
CA ILE A 242 -20.54 -5.87 -19.69
C ILE A 242 -20.69 -6.68 -20.98
N CYS A 243 -20.79 -8.00 -20.88
CA CYS A 243 -20.97 -8.85 -22.05
C CYS A 243 -22.32 -8.58 -22.75
N GLN A 244 -23.40 -8.35 -21.98
CA GLN A 244 -24.72 -8.02 -22.51
C GLN A 244 -24.69 -6.74 -23.35
N VAL A 245 -24.13 -5.66 -22.80
CA VAL A 245 -24.08 -4.35 -23.47
C VAL A 245 -23.23 -4.41 -24.74
N ILE A 246 -22.10 -5.13 -24.68
CA ILE A 246 -21.23 -5.32 -25.85
C ILE A 246 -21.95 -6.14 -26.92
N TRP A 247 -22.66 -7.19 -26.51
CA TRP A 247 -23.46 -8.03 -27.41
C TRP A 247 -24.59 -7.26 -28.10
N ASP A 248 -25.42 -6.54 -27.32
CA ASP A 248 -26.57 -5.79 -27.85
C ASP A 248 -26.15 -4.79 -28.93
N ARG A 249 -24.97 -4.22 -28.80
CA ARG A 249 -24.46 -3.21 -29.72
C ARG A 249 -23.85 -3.81 -30.98
N ILE A 250 -23.01 -4.82 -30.84
CA ILE A 250 -22.25 -5.37 -31.96
C ILE A 250 -23.16 -6.22 -32.84
N TYR A 251 -24.01 -7.05 -32.23
CA TYR A 251 -24.88 -7.97 -32.96
C TYR A 251 -25.95 -7.23 -33.79
N GLN A 252 -26.48 -6.10 -33.29
CA GLN A 252 -27.49 -5.32 -34.03
C GLN A 252 -26.94 -4.56 -35.24
N THR A 253 -25.61 -4.41 -35.38
CA THR A 253 -25.00 -3.54 -36.41
C THR A 253 -24.35 -4.29 -37.56
N HIS A 254 -24.20 -5.62 -37.49
CA HIS A 254 -23.48 -6.42 -38.49
C HIS A 254 -24.34 -7.63 -38.92
N HIS A 255 -24.77 -7.68 -40.18
CA HIS A 255 -25.73 -8.69 -40.66
C HIS A 255 -25.15 -9.80 -41.56
N ASN A 256 -23.89 -9.70 -41.99
CA ASN A 256 -23.34 -10.60 -43.03
C ASN A 256 -22.24 -11.58 -42.55
N ASN A 257 -21.66 -11.40 -41.36
CA ASN A 257 -20.61 -12.28 -40.78
C ASN A 257 -20.67 -12.24 -39.25
N ILE A 258 -20.22 -13.31 -38.56
CA ILE A 258 -20.16 -13.35 -37.08
C ILE A 258 -19.17 -12.27 -36.61
N PRO A 259 -19.62 -11.26 -35.86
CA PRO A 259 -18.77 -10.14 -35.48
C PRO A 259 -17.77 -10.54 -34.38
N LYS A 260 -16.59 -9.88 -34.36
CA LYS A 260 -15.54 -10.08 -33.36
C LYS A 260 -15.41 -8.84 -32.48
N VAL A 261 -15.33 -9.02 -31.16
CA VAL A 261 -15.15 -7.91 -30.20
C VAL A 261 -13.76 -7.29 -30.36
N VAL A 262 -13.68 -5.98 -30.55
CA VAL A 262 -12.41 -5.24 -30.56
C VAL A 262 -12.26 -4.35 -29.31
N PHE A 263 -11.04 -3.87 -29.03
CA PHE A 263 -10.76 -3.03 -27.85
C PHE A 263 -11.62 -1.74 -27.78
N LYS A 264 -12.02 -1.19 -28.93
CA LYS A 264 -12.92 -0.02 -28.98
C LYS A 264 -14.30 -0.32 -28.39
N ASP A 265 -14.80 -1.54 -28.57
CA ASP A 265 -16.09 -1.98 -28.03
C ASP A 265 -16.03 -2.17 -26.52
N MET A 266 -14.88 -2.60 -26.00
CA MET A 266 -14.62 -2.75 -24.57
C MET A 266 -14.70 -1.41 -23.82
N GLY A 267 -14.11 -0.35 -24.39
CA GLY A 267 -14.13 0.98 -23.78
C GLY A 267 -15.55 1.55 -23.65
N LEU A 268 -16.37 1.38 -24.68
CA LEU A 268 -17.76 1.87 -24.69
C LEU A 268 -18.71 0.96 -23.89
N GLY A 269 -18.49 -0.36 -23.95
CA GLY A 269 -19.24 -1.36 -23.19
C GLY A 269 -19.01 -1.26 -21.69
N PHE A 270 -17.78 -0.96 -21.26
CA PHE A 270 -17.48 -0.67 -19.86
C PHE A 270 -18.22 0.58 -19.37
N VAL A 271 -18.16 1.70 -20.10
CA VAL A 271 -18.86 2.94 -19.74
C VAL A 271 -20.38 2.75 -19.63
N HIS A 272 -20.99 2.02 -20.57
CA HIS A 272 -22.43 1.74 -20.51
C HIS A 272 -22.82 0.72 -19.43
N ALA A 273 -21.96 -0.27 -19.17
CA ALA A 273 -22.16 -1.18 -18.04
C ALA A 273 -22.02 -0.45 -16.69
N MET A 274 -21.10 0.52 -16.57
CA MET A 274 -20.98 1.40 -15.39
C MET A 274 -22.25 2.25 -15.21
N LYS A 275 -22.77 2.87 -16.28
CA LYS A 275 -24.06 3.60 -16.26
C LYS A 275 -25.23 2.72 -15.83
N GLY A 276 -25.27 1.48 -16.30
CA GLY A 276 -26.32 0.50 -15.96
C GLY A 276 -26.14 -0.18 -14.59
N ALA A 277 -24.95 -0.08 -13.98
CA ALA A 277 -24.56 -0.78 -12.75
C ALA A 277 -24.46 0.13 -11.51
N ASP A 278 -25.15 1.28 -11.53
CA ASP A 278 -25.13 2.34 -10.51
C ASP A 278 -25.43 1.86 -9.07
N LYS A 279 -25.91 0.62 -8.91
CA LYS A 279 -26.16 -0.03 -7.60
C LYS A 279 -25.16 -1.13 -7.21
N SER A 280 -24.37 -1.67 -8.14
CA SER A 280 -23.57 -2.90 -7.95
C SER A 280 -22.09 -2.65 -7.68
N LEU A 281 -21.60 -1.44 -7.96
CA LEU A 281 -20.16 -1.10 -7.94
C LEU A 281 -19.74 -0.17 -6.81
N ASN A 282 -20.61 0.02 -5.81
CA ASN A 282 -20.38 0.91 -4.67
C ASN A 282 -19.04 0.70 -3.94
N TRP A 283 -18.47 -0.51 -3.95
CA TRP A 283 -17.18 -0.80 -3.31
C TRP A 283 -15.98 -0.14 -4.01
N PHE A 284 -16.06 0.04 -5.34
CA PHE A 284 -15.08 0.78 -6.16
C PHE A 284 -15.15 2.29 -5.83
N TRP A 285 -16.35 2.79 -5.58
CA TRP A 285 -16.62 4.18 -5.22
C TRP A 285 -16.23 4.54 -3.79
N ASN A 286 -16.20 3.58 -2.85
CA ASN A 286 -16.01 3.84 -1.42
C ASN A 286 -14.65 4.45 -1.00
N GLY A 287 -13.67 4.60 -1.91
CA GLY A 287 -12.40 5.30 -1.65
C GLY A 287 -12.29 6.70 -2.27
N LEU A 288 -13.26 7.12 -3.09
CA LEU A 288 -13.31 8.44 -3.70
C LEU A 288 -14.15 9.39 -2.84
N GLY A 289 -13.73 10.65 -2.71
CA GLY A 289 -14.52 11.67 -2.02
C GLY A 289 -15.81 12.03 -2.79
N PRO A 290 -16.73 12.79 -2.16
CA PRO A 290 -18.04 13.08 -2.75
C PRO A 290 -17.97 13.82 -4.09
N TRP A 291 -17.04 14.77 -4.24
CA TRP A 291 -16.90 15.56 -5.48
C TRP A 291 -16.22 14.74 -6.59
N GLU A 292 -15.26 13.87 -6.24
CA GLU A 292 -14.63 12.94 -7.18
C GLU A 292 -15.65 11.96 -7.80
N LYS A 293 -16.63 11.51 -7.01
CA LYS A 293 -17.72 10.66 -7.49
C LYS A 293 -18.62 11.39 -8.46
N VAL A 294 -19.04 12.60 -8.11
CA VAL A 294 -19.84 13.47 -8.98
C VAL A 294 -19.11 13.73 -10.29
N LEU A 295 -17.80 13.99 -10.23
CA LEU A 295 -16.98 14.24 -11.39
C LEU A 295 -16.83 13.01 -12.29
N VAL A 296 -16.51 11.83 -11.76
CA VAL A 296 -16.39 10.59 -12.57
C VAL A 296 -17.75 10.23 -13.18
N SER A 297 -18.86 10.42 -12.46
CA SER A 297 -20.20 10.18 -12.98
C SER A 297 -20.56 11.18 -14.09
N ALA A 298 -20.32 12.47 -13.89
CA ALA A 298 -20.55 13.50 -14.91
C ALA A 298 -19.70 13.29 -16.17
N LEU A 299 -18.44 12.86 -16.00
CA LEU A 299 -17.54 12.52 -17.11
C LEU A 299 -17.96 11.21 -17.80
N ALA A 300 -18.30 10.16 -17.06
CA ALA A 300 -18.77 8.89 -17.64
C ALA A 300 -20.07 9.06 -18.45
N GLU A 301 -20.88 10.09 -18.16
CA GLU A 301 -22.10 10.40 -18.88
C GLU A 301 -21.88 10.96 -20.29
N GLY A 302 -20.83 11.76 -20.51
CA GLY A 302 -20.55 12.43 -21.79
C GLY A 302 -20.08 11.51 -22.93
N GLY A 303 -19.55 10.32 -22.61
CA GLY A 303 -19.04 9.39 -23.62
C GLY A 303 -17.94 9.98 -24.51
N PHE A 304 -17.52 9.20 -25.53
CA PHE A 304 -16.47 9.57 -26.49
C PHE A 304 -16.83 10.76 -27.41
N GLN A 305 -17.94 11.48 -27.19
CA GLN A 305 -18.40 12.55 -28.07
C GLN A 305 -17.94 13.95 -27.66
N GLY A 306 -17.25 14.08 -26.53
CA GLY A 306 -16.84 15.38 -25.99
C GLY A 306 -18.00 16.02 -25.20
N VAL A 307 -17.68 16.68 -24.09
CA VAL A 307 -18.64 17.46 -23.30
C VAL A 307 -18.29 18.93 -23.44
N GLU A 308 -19.23 19.72 -23.95
CA GLU A 308 -19.05 21.17 -24.07
C GLU A 308 -18.83 21.81 -22.68
N PRO A 309 -17.94 22.81 -22.55
CA PRO A 309 -17.57 23.40 -21.27
C PRO A 309 -18.78 23.87 -20.45
N GLU A 310 -19.79 24.43 -21.12
CA GLU A 310 -20.99 24.97 -20.47
C GLU A 310 -21.97 23.88 -20.03
N GLU A 311 -21.96 22.71 -20.70
CA GLU A 311 -22.74 21.56 -20.30
C GLU A 311 -22.10 20.83 -19.11
N LEU A 312 -20.76 20.70 -19.11
CA LEU A 312 -20.02 20.20 -17.94
C LEU A 312 -20.27 21.11 -16.73
N LYS A 313 -20.27 22.43 -16.93
CA LYS A 313 -20.58 23.45 -15.91
C LYS A 313 -22.00 23.34 -15.37
N ASN A 314 -23.01 23.24 -16.23
CA ASN A 314 -24.40 23.11 -15.80
C ASN A 314 -24.64 21.79 -15.04
N ARG A 315 -24.01 20.70 -15.47
CA ARG A 315 -24.10 19.40 -14.78
C ARG A 315 -23.43 19.45 -13.42
N LEU A 316 -22.21 19.97 -13.33
CA LEU A 316 -21.51 20.14 -12.06
C LEU A 316 -22.26 21.09 -11.11
N ALA A 317 -22.87 22.16 -11.63
CA ALA A 317 -23.72 23.08 -10.86
C ALA A 317 -25.01 22.41 -10.36
N SER A 318 -25.61 21.49 -11.12
CA SER A 318 -26.83 20.76 -10.74
C SER A 318 -26.65 19.82 -9.53
N TYR A 319 -25.41 19.52 -9.14
CA TYR A 319 -25.09 18.73 -7.94
C TYR A 319 -24.80 19.58 -6.69
N GLU A 320 -25.00 20.91 -6.74
CA GLU A 320 -24.92 21.91 -5.63
C GLU A 320 -23.62 21.94 -4.78
N TYR A 321 -22.62 21.11 -5.07
CA TYR A 321 -21.45 20.87 -4.20
C TYR A 321 -20.30 21.88 -4.35
N PHE A 322 -20.40 22.84 -5.27
CA PHE A 322 -19.24 23.58 -5.81
C PHE A 322 -18.78 24.82 -5.03
N THR A 323 -19.43 25.21 -3.95
CA THR A 323 -19.17 26.52 -3.33
C THR A 323 -18.08 26.55 -2.26
N ARG A 324 -17.48 25.40 -1.87
CA ARG A 324 -16.50 25.37 -0.75
C ARG A 324 -15.02 25.16 -1.11
N ASN A 325 -14.65 24.66 -2.30
CA ASN A 325 -13.27 24.19 -2.55
C ASN A 325 -12.61 24.61 -3.89
N GLY A 326 -13.17 25.53 -4.67
CA GLY A 326 -12.51 26.08 -5.86
C GLY A 326 -13.46 26.48 -6.97
N SER A 327 -13.01 27.34 -7.87
CA SER A 327 -13.76 27.73 -9.07
C SER A 327 -13.78 26.58 -10.08
N LEU A 328 -14.86 26.47 -10.86
CA LEU A 328 -15.02 25.43 -11.88
C LEU A 328 -13.82 25.37 -12.86
N GLN A 329 -13.24 26.54 -13.18
CA GLN A 329 -12.07 26.67 -14.06
C GLN A 329 -10.82 25.98 -13.49
N GLU A 330 -10.61 26.02 -12.18
CA GLU A 330 -9.47 25.37 -11.52
C GLU A 330 -9.59 23.84 -11.58
N ILE A 331 -10.82 23.32 -11.48
CA ILE A 331 -11.11 21.88 -11.52
C ILE A 331 -10.90 21.34 -12.94
N THR A 332 -11.40 22.03 -13.96
CA THR A 332 -11.18 21.65 -15.35
C THR A 332 -9.68 21.70 -15.72
N ALA A 333 -8.97 22.74 -15.28
CA ALA A 333 -7.53 22.87 -15.50
C ALA A 333 -6.69 21.81 -14.75
N HIS A 334 -7.19 21.28 -13.61
CA HIS A 334 -6.55 20.17 -12.89
C HIS A 334 -6.75 18.84 -13.62
N LEU A 335 -7.92 18.63 -14.21
CA LEU A 335 -8.27 17.41 -14.93
C LEU A 335 -7.59 17.31 -16.29
N GLU A 336 -7.41 18.44 -16.98
CA GLU A 336 -6.57 18.51 -18.17
C GLU A 336 -5.10 18.23 -17.85
N ARG A 337 -4.55 18.84 -16.79
CA ARG A 337 -3.17 18.59 -16.37
C ARG A 337 -2.92 17.15 -15.94
N SER A 338 -3.94 16.46 -15.42
CA SER A 338 -3.85 15.04 -15.03
C SER A 338 -4.15 14.07 -16.19
N GLY A 339 -4.42 14.58 -17.40
CA GLY A 339 -4.69 13.77 -18.59
C GLY A 339 -6.01 13.00 -18.55
N VAL A 340 -6.90 13.31 -17.60
CA VAL A 340 -8.21 12.66 -17.44
C VAL A 340 -9.17 13.15 -18.54
N ILE A 341 -9.06 14.43 -18.90
CA ILE A 341 -9.79 15.06 -20.01
C ILE A 341 -8.80 15.79 -20.94
N GLN A 342 -9.20 16.03 -22.18
CA GLN A 342 -8.43 16.78 -23.18
C GLN A 342 -9.35 17.75 -23.92
N ALA A 343 -9.01 19.04 -24.01
CA ALA A 343 -9.75 19.97 -24.84
C ALA A 343 -9.57 19.66 -26.34
N GLU A 344 -10.69 19.50 -27.06
CA GLU A 344 -10.77 19.41 -28.52
C GLU A 344 -11.33 20.72 -29.08
N LYS A 345 -10.69 21.25 -30.14
CA LYS A 345 -10.96 22.61 -30.66
C LYS A 345 -12.43 22.87 -31.05
N ASP A 346 -13.20 21.84 -31.39
CA ASP A 346 -14.54 21.97 -31.97
C ASP A 346 -15.64 21.16 -31.26
N ARG A 347 -15.34 20.51 -30.12
CA ARG A 347 -16.28 19.58 -29.41
C ARG A 347 -16.20 19.60 -27.88
N GLY A 348 -15.54 20.61 -27.30
CA GLY A 348 -15.31 20.67 -25.85
C GLY A 348 -14.29 19.64 -25.35
N TYR A 349 -14.48 19.11 -24.13
CA TYR A 349 -13.52 18.20 -23.49
C TYR A 349 -13.81 16.73 -23.81
N SER A 350 -12.83 16.00 -24.35
CA SER A 350 -12.91 14.56 -24.57
C SER A 350 -12.19 13.77 -23.47
N ILE A 351 -12.64 12.54 -23.23
CA ILE A 351 -12.23 11.72 -22.08
C ILE A 351 -11.24 10.64 -22.50
N GLN A 352 -10.14 10.52 -21.75
CA GLN A 352 -9.21 9.41 -21.91
C GLN A 352 -9.58 8.26 -20.94
N VAL A 353 -10.40 7.30 -21.41
CA VAL A 353 -10.95 6.19 -20.59
C VAL A 353 -9.87 5.39 -19.86
N ASN A 354 -8.70 5.19 -20.47
CA ASN A 354 -7.57 4.53 -19.83
C ASN A 354 -7.00 5.34 -18.65
N MET A 355 -7.09 6.68 -18.69
CA MET A 355 -6.64 7.56 -17.61
C MET A 355 -7.64 7.62 -16.46
N ILE A 356 -8.96 7.62 -16.75
CA ILE A 356 -9.99 7.45 -15.71
C ILE A 356 -9.77 6.15 -14.94
N TYR A 357 -9.53 5.04 -15.65
CA TYR A 357 -9.22 3.75 -15.02
C TYR A 357 -7.99 3.82 -14.11
N ARG A 358 -6.88 4.40 -14.59
CA ARG A 358 -5.65 4.54 -13.78
C ARG A 358 -5.85 5.45 -12.58
N TRP A 359 -6.61 6.53 -12.72
CA TRP A 359 -6.92 7.46 -11.64
C TRP A 359 -7.77 6.81 -10.54
N VAL A 360 -8.80 6.02 -10.90
CA VAL A 360 -9.61 5.29 -9.92
C VAL A 360 -8.78 4.19 -9.21
N MET A 361 -7.94 3.46 -9.96
CA MET A 361 -7.07 2.42 -9.40
C MET A 361 -5.97 2.99 -8.48
N ALA A 362 -5.43 4.17 -8.80
CA ALA A 362 -4.43 4.85 -7.98
C ALA A 362 -4.99 5.30 -6.61
N LYS A 363 -6.30 5.56 -6.52
CA LYS A 363 -6.95 6.00 -5.26
C LYS A 363 -7.40 4.85 -4.36
N LYS A 364 -7.63 3.64 -4.88
CA LYS A 364 -7.97 2.45 -4.06
C LYS A 364 -7.41 1.15 -4.68
N PRO A 365 -6.13 0.79 -4.40
CA PRO A 365 -5.47 -0.36 -5.02
C PRO A 365 -6.12 -1.69 -4.62
N PHE A 366 -6.21 -2.63 -5.57
CA PHE A 366 -6.84 -3.95 -5.38
C PHE A 366 -6.19 -4.78 -4.26
N ASP A 367 -4.89 -4.61 -4.04
CA ASP A 367 -4.15 -5.33 -2.99
C ASP A 367 -4.62 -4.95 -1.58
N ARG A 368 -5.03 -3.70 -1.38
CA ARG A 368 -5.57 -3.22 -0.09
C ARG A 368 -6.93 -3.85 0.23
N ILE A 369 -7.75 -4.08 -0.80
CA ILE A 369 -9.06 -4.75 -0.68
C ILE A 369 -8.87 -6.23 -0.34
N LYS A 370 -7.85 -6.87 -0.93
CA LYS A 370 -7.48 -8.25 -0.62
C LYS A 370 -7.00 -8.41 0.83
N GLU A 371 -6.22 -7.45 1.34
CA GLU A 371 -5.76 -7.45 2.74
C GLU A 371 -6.92 -7.29 3.73
N GLU A 372 -7.88 -6.41 3.45
CA GLU A 372 -9.09 -6.23 4.28
C GLU A 372 -9.97 -7.49 4.33
N LEU A 373 -10.13 -8.18 3.20
CA LEU A 373 -10.88 -9.43 3.13
C LEU A 373 -10.14 -10.59 3.83
N ASN A 374 -8.81 -10.63 3.75
CA ASN A 374 -8.01 -11.61 4.49
C ASN A 374 -8.17 -11.43 6.01
N HIS A 375 -8.12 -10.19 6.50
CA HIS A 375 -8.30 -9.90 7.92
C HIS A 375 -9.67 -10.37 8.45
N LYS A 376 -10.76 -10.11 7.69
CA LYS A 376 -12.10 -10.59 8.05
C LYS A 376 -12.22 -12.12 8.03
N ALA A 377 -11.60 -12.77 7.04
CA ALA A 377 -11.55 -14.23 7.01
C ALA A 377 -10.78 -14.81 8.21
N ASP A 378 -9.68 -14.18 8.63
CA ASP A 378 -8.90 -14.58 9.80
C ASP A 378 -9.69 -14.43 11.12
N GLU A 379 -10.49 -13.37 11.28
CA GLU A 379 -11.36 -13.18 12.45
C GLU A 379 -12.41 -14.30 12.59
N LEU A 380 -13.03 -14.71 11.47
CA LEU A 380 -14.00 -15.80 11.45
C LEU A 380 -13.35 -17.17 11.71
N VAL A 381 -12.11 -17.39 11.23
CA VAL A 381 -11.33 -18.58 11.57
C VAL A 381 -11.04 -18.61 13.07
N GLN A 382 -10.69 -17.47 13.67
CA GLN A 382 -10.43 -17.37 15.10
C GLN A 382 -11.71 -17.66 15.92
N ALA A 383 -12.84 -17.06 15.54
CA ALA A 383 -14.14 -17.35 16.17
C ALA A 383 -14.51 -18.83 16.08
N ALA A 384 -14.27 -19.46 14.93
CA ALA A 384 -14.49 -20.89 14.77
C ALA A 384 -13.57 -21.76 15.63
N CYS A 385 -12.31 -21.36 15.82
CA CYS A 385 -11.39 -22.05 16.73
C CYS A 385 -11.90 -21.99 18.17
N ASP A 386 -12.45 -20.86 18.60
CA ASP A 386 -12.97 -20.70 19.96
C ASP A 386 -14.28 -21.48 20.17
N LEU A 387 -15.20 -21.44 19.19
CA LEU A 387 -16.40 -22.29 19.18
C LEU A 387 -16.06 -23.80 19.17
N SER A 388 -14.97 -24.19 18.50
CA SER A 388 -14.51 -25.58 18.51
C SER A 388 -13.95 -26.01 19.87
N LYS A 389 -13.35 -25.11 20.66
CA LYS A 389 -12.90 -25.41 22.04
C LYS A 389 -14.10 -25.65 22.96
N GLU A 390 -15.20 -24.94 22.71
CA GLU A 390 -16.49 -25.12 23.41
C GLU A 390 -17.31 -26.33 22.93
N LYS A 391 -16.75 -27.18 22.06
CA LYS A 391 -17.43 -28.33 21.42
C LYS A 391 -18.65 -27.96 20.55
N LYS A 392 -18.82 -26.70 20.15
CA LYS A 392 -19.92 -26.21 19.29
C LYS A 392 -19.57 -26.37 17.81
N LEU A 393 -19.41 -27.61 17.36
CA LEU A 393 -18.83 -27.95 16.04
C LEU A 393 -19.65 -27.44 14.85
N ASN A 394 -20.98 -27.39 14.94
CA ASN A 394 -21.82 -26.91 13.85
C ASN A 394 -21.70 -25.39 13.64
N GLN A 395 -21.56 -24.62 14.72
CA GLN A 395 -21.35 -23.18 14.67
C GLN A 395 -19.92 -22.84 14.20
N ALA A 396 -18.93 -23.64 14.63
CA ALA A 396 -17.56 -23.53 14.12
C ALA A 396 -17.49 -23.84 12.60
N ALA A 397 -18.21 -24.86 12.12
CA ALA A 397 -18.29 -25.16 10.69
C ALA A 397 -18.93 -24.02 9.89
N HIS A 398 -19.96 -23.38 10.44
CA HIS A 398 -20.63 -22.24 9.82
C HIS A 398 -19.68 -21.04 9.67
N ALA A 399 -18.99 -20.65 10.74
CA ALA A 399 -18.02 -19.56 10.71
C ALA A 399 -16.85 -19.84 9.73
N LEU A 400 -16.40 -21.10 9.63
CA LEU A 400 -15.35 -21.48 8.67
C LEU A 400 -15.83 -21.47 7.21
N ARG A 401 -17.12 -21.75 6.95
CA ARG A 401 -17.71 -21.58 5.62
C ARG A 401 -17.76 -20.12 5.24
N GLN A 402 -18.22 -19.26 6.15
CA GLN A 402 -18.20 -17.81 5.95
C GLN A 402 -16.78 -17.27 5.70
N ALA A 403 -15.78 -17.75 6.44
CA ALA A 403 -14.38 -17.39 6.18
C ALA A 403 -13.89 -17.83 4.79
N ALA A 404 -14.30 -19.01 4.34
CA ALA A 404 -13.98 -19.52 3.00
C ALA A 404 -14.75 -18.82 1.88
N ASP A 405 -15.94 -18.28 2.16
CA ASP A 405 -16.72 -17.47 1.21
C ASP A 405 -16.09 -16.07 1.04
N ILE A 406 -15.55 -15.50 2.12
CA ILE A 406 -14.80 -14.23 2.09
C ILE A 406 -13.45 -14.39 1.36
N ASN A 407 -12.74 -15.50 1.59
CA ASN A 407 -11.53 -15.83 0.87
C ASN A 407 -11.47 -17.34 0.51
N PRO A 408 -11.83 -17.70 -0.74
CA PRO A 408 -11.83 -19.08 -1.25
C PRO A 408 -10.47 -19.74 -1.42
N GLU A 409 -9.37 -19.10 -1.03
CA GLU A 409 -8.03 -19.68 -0.98
C GLU A 409 -7.43 -19.62 0.43
N HIS A 410 -8.23 -19.29 1.45
CA HIS A 410 -7.76 -19.13 2.83
C HIS A 410 -7.34 -20.47 3.45
N PRO A 411 -6.04 -20.78 3.61
CA PRO A 411 -5.58 -22.15 3.85
C PRO A 411 -6.02 -22.69 5.21
N ARG A 412 -6.05 -21.84 6.24
CA ARG A 412 -6.49 -22.21 7.59
C ARG A 412 -7.98 -22.49 7.66
N ALA A 413 -8.80 -21.68 6.99
CA ALA A 413 -10.27 -21.80 7.03
C ALA A 413 -10.69 -23.12 6.39
N MET A 414 -10.16 -23.39 5.20
CA MET A 414 -10.42 -24.60 4.45
C MET A 414 -9.90 -25.87 5.14
N TYR A 415 -8.71 -25.80 5.76
CA TYR A 415 -8.15 -26.91 6.53
C TYR A 415 -9.04 -27.29 7.74
N PHE A 416 -9.45 -26.30 8.54
CA PHE A 416 -10.32 -26.56 9.70
C PHE A 416 -11.73 -26.99 9.27
N LEU A 417 -12.27 -26.42 8.19
CA LEU A 417 -13.57 -26.82 7.64
C LEU A 417 -13.56 -28.29 7.22
N ALA A 418 -12.56 -28.73 6.47
CA ALA A 418 -12.42 -30.12 6.05
C ALA A 418 -12.31 -31.08 7.24
N LYS A 419 -11.61 -30.68 8.32
CA LYS A 419 -11.49 -31.47 9.55
C LYS A 419 -12.83 -31.64 10.27
N ILE A 420 -13.68 -30.62 10.27
CA ILE A 420 -15.02 -30.72 10.87
C ILE A 420 -15.96 -31.55 9.98
N LEU A 421 -15.90 -31.38 8.66
CA LEU A 421 -16.68 -32.17 7.69
C LEU A 421 -16.39 -33.68 7.83
N LEU A 422 -15.13 -34.07 8.02
CA LEU A 422 -14.76 -35.47 8.28
C LEU A 422 -15.36 -36.00 9.59
N LYS A 423 -15.38 -35.18 10.65
CA LYS A 423 -16.04 -35.56 11.91
C LYS A 423 -17.56 -35.68 11.78
N GLN A 424 -18.15 -34.97 10.82
CA GLN A 424 -19.58 -35.04 10.49
C GLN A 424 -19.91 -36.16 9.48
N GLY A 425 -18.91 -36.94 9.04
CA GLY A 425 -19.09 -38.05 8.10
C GLY A 425 -19.19 -37.63 6.62
N ASN A 426 -18.97 -36.36 6.28
CA ASN A 426 -19.04 -35.85 4.90
C ASN A 426 -17.66 -35.90 4.22
N ALA A 427 -17.24 -37.11 3.88
CA ALA A 427 -15.90 -37.37 3.34
C ALA A 427 -15.69 -36.78 1.94
N GLU A 428 -16.72 -36.75 1.11
CA GLU A 428 -16.64 -36.27 -0.28
C GLU A 428 -16.31 -34.77 -0.34
N GLN A 429 -17.03 -33.94 0.42
CA GLN A 429 -16.75 -32.49 0.47
C GLN A 429 -15.38 -32.20 1.08
N ALA A 430 -14.96 -32.98 2.08
CA ALA A 430 -13.63 -32.85 2.66
C ALA A 430 -12.52 -33.19 1.65
N VAL A 431 -12.68 -34.22 0.83
CA VAL A 431 -11.74 -34.57 -0.25
C VAL A 431 -11.64 -33.45 -1.29
N GLN A 432 -12.77 -32.89 -1.73
CA GLN A 432 -12.77 -31.79 -2.72
C GLN A 432 -11.97 -30.56 -2.23
N ILE A 433 -12.15 -30.18 -0.97
CA ILE A 433 -11.42 -29.06 -0.35
C ILE A 433 -9.93 -29.40 -0.21
N LEU A 434 -9.61 -30.59 0.33
CA LEU A 434 -8.23 -30.99 0.62
C LEU A 434 -7.39 -31.26 -0.64
N GLU A 435 -8.00 -31.75 -1.73
CA GLU A 435 -7.31 -31.94 -3.02
C GLU A 435 -6.86 -30.61 -3.64
N LYS A 436 -7.69 -29.56 -3.52
CA LYS A 436 -7.35 -28.21 -3.99
C LYS A 436 -6.16 -27.66 -3.19
N LEU A 437 -6.17 -27.83 -1.87
CA LEU A 437 -5.07 -27.37 -1.01
C LEU A 437 -3.80 -28.22 -1.16
N TYR A 438 -3.91 -29.52 -1.44
CA TYR A 438 -2.76 -30.41 -1.64
C TYR A 438 -1.93 -30.00 -2.86
N LYS A 439 -2.57 -29.52 -3.94
CA LYS A 439 -1.88 -28.94 -5.12
C LYS A 439 -1.02 -27.72 -4.77
N SER A 440 -1.36 -27.00 -3.70
CA SER A 440 -0.64 -25.82 -3.20
C SER A 440 0.52 -26.15 -2.22
N SER A 441 0.85 -27.44 -2.03
CA SER A 441 2.08 -27.95 -1.39
C SER A 441 2.23 -27.77 0.15
N TYR A 442 1.18 -28.01 0.96
CA TYR A 442 1.28 -28.00 2.43
C TYR A 442 1.48 -29.41 3.05
N PRO A 443 2.54 -29.64 3.86
CA PRO A 443 2.85 -30.97 4.42
C PRO A 443 1.77 -31.59 5.33
N SER A 444 1.08 -30.78 6.13
CA SER A 444 0.06 -31.22 7.09
C SER A 444 -1.24 -31.71 6.45
N ILE A 445 -1.48 -31.35 5.18
CA ILE A 445 -2.72 -31.67 4.44
C ILE A 445 -2.70 -33.11 3.92
N ARG A 446 -1.52 -33.68 3.66
CA ARG A 446 -1.36 -35.04 3.11
C ARG A 446 -2.01 -36.10 4.00
N ALA A 447 -1.78 -36.06 5.31
CA ALA A 447 -2.33 -37.04 6.25
C ALA A 447 -3.87 -36.95 6.34
N LEU A 448 -4.41 -35.74 6.36
CA LEU A 448 -5.85 -35.49 6.44
C LEU A 448 -6.58 -35.87 5.14
N LEU A 449 -5.95 -35.64 3.97
CA LEU A 449 -6.47 -36.06 2.68
C LEU A 449 -6.53 -37.59 2.54
N ILE A 450 -5.50 -38.32 3.00
CA ILE A 450 -5.51 -39.78 3.02
C ILE A 450 -6.64 -40.29 3.92
N GLN A 451 -6.84 -39.68 5.09
CA GLN A 451 -7.94 -40.03 5.99
C GLN A 451 -9.31 -39.80 5.32
N ALA A 452 -9.47 -38.69 4.60
CA ALA A 452 -10.69 -38.37 3.87
C ALA A 452 -10.97 -39.37 2.72
N LEU A 453 -9.96 -39.70 1.92
CA LEU A 453 -10.07 -40.65 0.81
C LEU A 453 -10.39 -42.08 1.29
N LEU A 454 -9.83 -42.52 2.43
CA LEU A 454 -10.18 -43.82 3.02
C LEU A 454 -11.63 -43.85 3.48
N SER A 455 -12.09 -42.79 4.15
CA SER A 455 -13.49 -42.67 4.57
C SER A 455 -14.44 -42.65 3.37
N LEU A 456 -14.04 -42.00 2.26
CA LEU A 456 -14.82 -41.98 1.02
C LEU A 456 -14.86 -43.36 0.34
N SER A 457 -13.74 -44.09 0.34
CA SER A 457 -13.66 -45.47 -0.15
C SER A 457 -14.56 -46.42 0.65
N ASP A 458 -14.64 -46.25 1.97
CA ASP A 458 -15.53 -47.05 2.82
C ASP A 458 -17.01 -46.76 2.52
N GLN A 459 -17.35 -45.52 2.17
CA GLN A 459 -18.71 -45.07 1.85
C GLN A 459 -19.15 -45.39 0.40
N THR A 460 -18.22 -45.76 -0.48
CA THR A 460 -18.49 -46.00 -1.90
C THR A 460 -18.81 -47.48 -2.16
N SER A 461 -19.99 -47.76 -2.71
CA SER A 461 -20.44 -49.10 -3.13
C SER A 461 -20.10 -49.44 -4.59
N ASP A 462 -19.73 -48.44 -5.39
CA ASP A 462 -19.32 -48.56 -6.79
C ASP A 462 -17.86 -49.02 -6.88
N GLU A 463 -17.66 -50.23 -7.38
CA GLU A 463 -16.37 -50.93 -7.38
C GLU A 463 -15.30 -50.21 -8.22
N GLU A 464 -15.66 -49.64 -9.38
CA GLU A 464 -14.72 -48.90 -10.23
C GLU A 464 -14.30 -47.57 -9.60
N LYS A 465 -15.26 -46.84 -9.01
CA LYS A 465 -14.93 -45.61 -8.27
C LYS A 465 -14.07 -45.89 -7.04
N LYS A 466 -14.33 -47.01 -6.35
CA LYS A 466 -13.55 -47.45 -5.21
C LYS A 466 -12.11 -47.77 -5.59
N ILE A 467 -11.89 -48.47 -6.72
CA ILE A 467 -10.55 -48.71 -7.29
C ILE A 467 -9.83 -47.37 -7.54
N LEU A 468 -10.48 -46.42 -8.21
CA LEU A 468 -9.88 -45.12 -8.53
C LEU A 468 -9.47 -44.31 -7.28
N ILE A 469 -10.29 -44.38 -6.21
CA ILE A 469 -9.97 -43.75 -4.92
C ILE A 469 -8.75 -44.42 -4.28
N LEU A 470 -8.69 -45.76 -4.30
CA LEU A 470 -7.57 -46.53 -3.73
C LEU A 470 -6.26 -46.29 -4.49
N GLU A 471 -6.30 -46.19 -5.82
CA GLU A 471 -5.13 -45.82 -6.65
C GLU A 471 -4.63 -44.41 -6.32
N LYS A 472 -5.55 -43.47 -6.10
CA LYS A 472 -5.20 -42.12 -5.61
C LYS A 472 -4.49 -42.18 -4.26
N ILE A 473 -4.96 -43.01 -3.33
CA ILE A 473 -4.30 -43.18 -2.01
C ILE A 473 -2.91 -43.78 -2.18
N LEU A 474 -2.75 -44.81 -3.01
CA LEU A 474 -1.46 -45.48 -3.25
C LEU A 474 -0.47 -44.58 -4.01
N ASN A 475 -0.94 -43.71 -4.90
CA ASN A 475 -0.10 -42.68 -5.53
C ASN A 475 0.39 -41.63 -4.51
N ILE A 476 -0.45 -41.27 -3.54
CA ILE A 476 -0.08 -40.32 -2.48
C ILE A 476 0.81 -40.99 -1.42
N GLN A 477 0.57 -42.25 -1.06
CA GLN A 477 1.35 -43.04 -0.11
C GLN A 477 1.39 -44.53 -0.54
N PRO A 478 2.43 -44.96 -1.28
CA PRO A 478 2.51 -46.32 -1.85
C PRO A 478 2.46 -47.46 -0.82
N GLY A 479 2.88 -47.21 0.42
CA GLY A 479 2.90 -48.19 1.51
C GLY A 479 1.68 -48.20 2.42
N GLN A 480 0.55 -47.61 2.02
CA GLN A 480 -0.65 -47.53 2.90
C GLN A 480 -1.28 -48.94 3.04
N PRO A 481 -1.27 -49.58 4.23
CA PRO A 481 -1.62 -51.01 4.37
C PRO A 481 -3.08 -51.34 4.09
N ARG A 482 -4.01 -50.47 4.50
CA ARG A 482 -5.46 -50.66 4.40
C ARG A 482 -5.98 -50.46 2.97
N ALA A 483 -5.43 -49.51 2.23
CA ALA A 483 -5.77 -49.28 0.83
C ALA A 483 -5.23 -50.42 -0.03
N ARG A 484 -4.00 -50.88 0.26
CA ARG A 484 -3.36 -51.98 -0.46
C ARG A 484 -4.11 -53.31 -0.29
N SER A 485 -4.54 -53.65 0.92
CA SER A 485 -5.28 -54.89 1.17
C SER A 485 -6.65 -54.92 0.46
N ILE A 486 -7.38 -53.81 0.44
CA ILE A 486 -8.67 -53.70 -0.25
C ILE A 486 -8.46 -53.73 -1.77
N TYR A 487 -7.47 -53.00 -2.29
CA TYR A 487 -7.15 -52.94 -3.71
C TYR A 487 -6.81 -54.32 -4.28
N TRP A 488 -5.95 -55.07 -3.59
CA TRP A 488 -5.56 -56.41 -4.02
C TRP A 488 -6.70 -57.40 -4.04
N LYS A 489 -7.55 -57.41 -3.01
CA LYS A 489 -8.67 -58.33 -2.91
C LYS A 489 -9.70 -58.14 -4.03
N ILE A 490 -9.92 -56.90 -4.47
CA ILE A 490 -10.83 -56.59 -5.59
C ILE A 490 -10.27 -57.17 -6.91
N PHE A 491 -9.00 -56.91 -7.21
CA PHE A 491 -8.38 -57.41 -8.44
C PHE A 491 -8.21 -58.93 -8.45
N GLU A 492 -7.99 -59.55 -7.29
CA GLU A 492 -7.93 -61.02 -7.19
C GLU A 492 -9.27 -61.67 -7.54
N LEU A 493 -10.39 -61.14 -7.02
CA LEU A 493 -11.74 -61.62 -7.35
C LEU A 493 -12.12 -61.37 -8.82
N ARG A 494 -11.69 -60.24 -9.41
CA ARG A 494 -11.86 -59.98 -10.85
C ARG A 494 -11.07 -60.96 -11.70
N GLY A 495 -9.84 -61.27 -11.30
CA GLY A 495 -9.01 -62.28 -11.94
C GLY A 495 -9.64 -63.68 -11.90
N ASP A 496 -10.15 -64.09 -10.73
CA ASP A 496 -10.85 -65.37 -10.55
C ASP A 496 -12.06 -65.46 -11.50
N LYS A 497 -12.87 -64.40 -11.61
CA LYS A 497 -14.03 -64.34 -12.50
C LYS A 497 -13.67 -64.29 -13.99
N ALA A 498 -12.58 -63.62 -14.37
CA ALA A 498 -12.11 -63.59 -15.75
C ALA A 498 -11.59 -64.97 -16.18
N LEU A 499 -10.95 -65.70 -15.27
CA LEU A 499 -10.51 -67.07 -15.49
C LEU A 499 -11.68 -68.03 -15.68
N GLU A 500 -12.75 -67.91 -14.88
CA GLU A 500 -14.00 -68.68 -15.07
C GLU A 500 -14.66 -68.42 -16.45
N ASN A 501 -14.54 -67.19 -16.96
CA ASN A 501 -15.04 -66.81 -18.29
C ASN A 501 -14.06 -67.11 -19.42
N ASN A 502 -12.94 -67.77 -19.13
CA ASN A 502 -11.90 -68.15 -20.09
C ASN A 502 -11.19 -66.96 -20.79
N ASP A 503 -11.22 -65.77 -20.17
CA ASP A 503 -10.47 -64.58 -20.62
C ASP A 503 -9.12 -64.52 -19.91
N LEU A 504 -8.17 -65.30 -20.42
CA LEU A 504 -6.86 -65.51 -19.79
C LEU A 504 -6.02 -64.23 -19.72
N TYR A 505 -6.10 -63.36 -20.73
CA TYR A 505 -5.35 -62.10 -20.74
C TYR A 505 -5.86 -61.13 -19.69
N GLN A 506 -7.19 -61.03 -19.52
CA GLN A 506 -7.78 -60.20 -18.49
C GLN A 506 -7.51 -60.77 -17.09
N ALA A 507 -7.60 -62.09 -16.91
CA ALA A 507 -7.26 -62.77 -15.66
C ALA A 507 -5.79 -62.54 -15.25
N PHE A 508 -4.86 -62.65 -16.20
CA PHE A 508 -3.44 -62.39 -15.97
C PHE A 508 -3.19 -60.93 -15.53
N ALA A 509 -3.75 -59.96 -16.25
CA ALA A 509 -3.60 -58.55 -15.94
C ALA A 509 -4.16 -58.18 -14.56
N ASP A 510 -5.28 -58.76 -14.16
CA ASP A 510 -5.91 -58.50 -12.86
C ASP A 510 -5.14 -59.21 -11.71
N TYR A 511 -4.62 -60.43 -11.89
CA TYR A 511 -3.78 -61.07 -10.88
C TYR A 511 -2.43 -60.36 -10.66
N GLN A 512 -1.83 -59.80 -11.71
CA GLN A 512 -0.63 -58.96 -11.58
C GLN A 512 -0.89 -57.71 -10.74
N LYS A 513 -2.05 -57.06 -10.92
CA LYS A 513 -2.45 -55.91 -10.10
C LYS A 513 -2.76 -56.31 -8.64
N ALA A 514 -3.24 -57.52 -8.42
CA ALA A 514 -3.47 -58.08 -7.10
C ALA A 514 -2.19 -58.50 -6.35
N GLY A 515 -1.03 -58.57 -7.03
CA GLY A 515 0.19 -59.15 -6.46
C GLY A 515 0.07 -60.65 -6.16
N ALA A 516 -0.85 -61.34 -6.84
CA ALA A 516 -1.09 -62.77 -6.70
C ALA A 516 -0.16 -63.56 -7.63
N ASP A 517 1.15 -63.45 -7.39
CA ASP A 517 2.20 -63.88 -8.33
C ASP A 517 2.05 -65.34 -8.78
N GLN A 518 1.66 -66.25 -7.88
CA GLN A 518 1.43 -67.66 -8.23
C GLN A 518 0.22 -67.89 -9.14
N LYS A 519 -0.86 -67.11 -8.96
CA LYS A 519 -2.03 -67.18 -9.85
C LYS A 519 -1.71 -66.57 -11.21
N ALA A 520 -0.99 -65.44 -11.24
CA ALA A 520 -0.54 -64.81 -12.49
C ALA A 520 0.39 -65.74 -13.29
N LEU A 521 1.35 -66.40 -12.63
CA LEU A 521 2.25 -67.35 -13.29
C LEU A 521 1.49 -68.51 -13.95
N ARG A 522 0.51 -69.08 -13.24
CA ARG A 522 -0.31 -70.18 -13.76
C ARG A 522 -1.14 -69.79 -14.97
N VAL A 523 -1.65 -68.55 -15.03
CA VAL A 523 -2.37 -68.03 -16.20
C VAL A 523 -1.42 -67.68 -17.35
N GLN A 524 -0.21 -67.20 -17.04
CA GLN A 524 0.84 -66.97 -18.05
C GLN A 524 1.24 -68.27 -18.75
N ASP A 525 1.44 -69.36 -18.00
CA ASP A 525 1.76 -70.67 -18.57
C ASP A 525 0.65 -71.15 -19.54
N LEU A 526 -0.62 -70.94 -19.18
CA LEU A 526 -1.77 -71.24 -20.04
C LEU A 526 -1.80 -70.38 -21.32
N ILE A 527 -1.44 -69.09 -21.24
CA ILE A 527 -1.34 -68.19 -22.39
C ILE A 527 -0.20 -68.65 -23.31
N ASP A 528 0.96 -68.98 -22.74
CA ASP A 528 2.14 -69.41 -23.49
C ASP A 528 1.90 -70.74 -24.21
N ASP A 529 1.19 -71.69 -23.59
CA ASP A 529 0.76 -72.94 -24.22
C ASP A 529 -0.21 -72.70 -25.40
N LEU A 530 -1.16 -71.78 -25.26
CA LEU A 530 -2.09 -71.36 -26.34
C LEU A 530 -1.37 -70.66 -27.49
N GLU A 531 -0.43 -69.75 -27.19
CA GLU A 531 0.37 -69.08 -28.22
C GLU A 531 1.32 -70.05 -28.94
N TYR A 532 1.82 -71.07 -28.24
CA TYR A 532 2.62 -72.14 -28.81
C TYR A 532 1.81 -72.96 -29.84
N GLU A 533 0.55 -73.33 -29.55
CA GLU A 533 -0.32 -74.01 -30.51
C GLU A 533 -0.64 -73.16 -31.75
N VAL A 534 -0.87 -71.85 -31.59
CA VAL A 534 -1.16 -70.93 -32.70
C VAL A 534 0.09 -70.71 -33.58
N ARG A 535 1.29 -70.66 -32.99
CA ARG A 535 2.56 -70.60 -33.74
C ARG A 535 2.88 -71.91 -34.48
N TYR A 536 2.46 -73.06 -33.96
CA TYR A 536 2.73 -74.36 -34.58
C TYR A 536 1.88 -74.62 -35.85
N LYS A 537 0.72 -73.95 -36.01
CA LYS A 537 -0.15 -74.11 -37.20
C LYS A 537 0.16 -73.19 -38.40
N LYS A 538 1.20 -72.34 -38.33
CA LYS A 538 1.50 -71.41 -39.44
C LYS A 538 2.97 -71.40 -39.85
N LYS A 539 3.49 -72.54 -40.33
CA LYS A 539 4.70 -72.57 -41.17
C LYS A 539 4.90 -73.90 -41.94
N ARG A 540 4.37 -73.96 -43.17
CA ARG A 540 4.98 -74.73 -44.28
C ARG A 540 4.48 -74.26 -45.65
N ARG A 541 5.31 -73.49 -46.37
CA ARG A 541 5.74 -73.72 -47.78
C ARG A 541 6.62 -72.54 -48.27
N VAL A 542 7.63 -72.87 -49.08
CA VAL A 542 8.76 -72.02 -49.51
C VAL A 542 8.80 -71.95 -51.05
N LYS A 543 9.48 -70.89 -51.55
CA LYS A 543 10.13 -70.65 -52.87
C LYS A 543 9.22 -70.01 -53.94
N SER A 544 9.67 -69.09 -54.83
CA SER A 544 11.00 -68.57 -55.17
C SER A 544 10.92 -67.19 -55.89
N SER A 545 12.03 -66.44 -55.82
CA SER A 545 12.70 -65.57 -56.81
C SER A 545 12.03 -64.39 -57.55
N ALA A 546 12.87 -63.34 -57.71
CA ALA A 546 12.83 -62.21 -58.65
C ALA A 546 11.81 -61.08 -58.40
N GLY A 547 12.17 -60.10 -57.55
CA GLY A 547 11.44 -58.81 -57.47
C GLY A 547 11.86 -57.82 -56.38
N PHE A 548 12.91 -58.11 -55.61
CA PHE A 548 13.19 -57.40 -54.36
C PHE A 548 13.96 -56.07 -54.51
N ILE A 549 14.72 -55.89 -55.59
CA ILE A 549 15.60 -54.71 -55.76
C ILE A 549 14.83 -53.45 -56.23
N ARG A 550 13.67 -53.60 -56.88
CA ARG A 550 12.81 -52.45 -57.27
C ARG A 550 11.94 -51.91 -56.12
N LYS A 551 11.62 -52.72 -55.11
CA LYS A 551 10.80 -52.29 -53.96
C LYS A 551 11.60 -51.55 -52.88
N LEU A 552 12.89 -51.84 -52.73
CA LEU A 552 13.77 -51.15 -51.78
C LEU A 552 14.16 -49.75 -52.27
N ALA A 553 14.38 -49.57 -53.58
CA ALA A 553 14.64 -48.26 -54.19
C ALA A 553 13.39 -47.34 -54.18
N GLY A 554 12.19 -47.91 -54.37
CA GLY A 554 10.94 -47.18 -54.24
C GLY A 554 10.67 -46.72 -52.80
N LEU A 555 10.97 -47.55 -51.79
CA LEU A 555 10.85 -47.16 -50.38
C LEU A 555 11.85 -46.06 -49.99
N LEU A 556 13.09 -46.14 -50.49
CA LEU A 556 14.12 -45.12 -50.27
C LEU A 556 13.81 -43.80 -50.99
N CYS A 557 13.24 -43.83 -52.21
CA CYS A 557 12.80 -42.63 -52.92
C CYS A 557 11.58 -41.98 -52.26
N VAL A 558 10.65 -42.78 -51.73
CA VAL A 558 9.52 -42.26 -50.93
C VAL A 558 10.03 -41.66 -49.62
N PHE A 559 10.99 -42.29 -48.95
CA PHE A 559 11.61 -41.73 -47.75
C PHE A 559 12.38 -40.43 -48.05
N PHE A 560 13.09 -40.37 -49.17
CA PHE A 560 13.81 -39.18 -49.63
C PHE A 560 12.84 -38.07 -50.05
N MET A 561 11.72 -38.38 -50.72
CA MET A 561 10.69 -37.40 -51.05
C MET A 561 9.96 -36.89 -49.81
N ILE A 562 9.68 -37.74 -48.82
CA ILE A 562 9.12 -37.32 -47.52
C ILE A 562 10.12 -36.46 -46.76
N PHE A 563 11.41 -36.79 -46.82
CA PHE A 563 12.49 -36.01 -46.20
C PHE A 563 12.66 -34.64 -46.88
N MET A 564 12.66 -34.58 -48.22
CA MET A 564 12.73 -33.33 -48.98
C MET A 564 11.46 -32.49 -48.84
N ALA A 565 10.28 -33.11 -48.76
CA ALA A 565 9.02 -32.44 -48.43
C ALA A 565 9.03 -31.92 -46.99
N GLY A 566 9.66 -32.64 -46.05
CA GLY A 566 9.90 -32.19 -44.69
C GLY A 566 10.83 -30.99 -44.61
N ILE A 567 11.95 -31.01 -45.34
CA ILE A 567 12.88 -29.87 -45.46
C ILE A 567 12.20 -28.68 -46.13
N TYR A 568 11.43 -28.91 -47.20
CA TYR A 568 10.69 -27.85 -47.87
C TYR A 568 9.57 -27.29 -46.98
N GLY A 569 8.90 -28.14 -46.19
CA GLY A 569 7.95 -27.72 -45.16
C GLY A 569 8.61 -26.87 -44.06
N ILE A 570 9.80 -27.27 -43.57
CA ILE A 570 10.60 -26.49 -42.62
C ILE A 570 11.02 -25.15 -43.25
N TYR A 571 11.38 -25.12 -44.53
CA TYR A 571 11.74 -23.90 -45.25
C TYR A 571 10.54 -22.95 -45.43
N LEU A 572 9.35 -23.48 -45.77
CA LEU A 572 8.12 -22.70 -45.86
C LEU A 572 7.70 -22.15 -44.49
N VAL A 573 7.81 -22.96 -43.43
CA VAL A 573 7.57 -22.53 -42.04
C VAL A 573 8.58 -21.48 -41.60
N TYR A 574 9.86 -21.64 -41.95
CA TYR A 574 10.90 -20.63 -41.74
C TYR A 574 10.55 -19.33 -42.47
N LYS A 575 10.13 -19.40 -43.73
CA LYS A 575 9.78 -18.23 -44.55
C LYS A 575 8.56 -17.49 -43.98
N ASP A 576 7.48 -18.20 -43.65
CA ASP A 576 6.24 -17.64 -43.09
C ASP A 576 6.48 -17.02 -41.71
N LEU A 577 7.20 -17.72 -40.82
CA LEU A 577 7.55 -17.20 -39.50
C LEU A 577 8.55 -16.05 -39.57
N SER A 578 9.48 -16.04 -40.53
CA SER A 578 10.53 -15.02 -40.64
C SER A 578 10.03 -13.64 -41.06
N GLN A 579 8.85 -13.55 -41.68
CA GLN A 579 8.29 -12.29 -42.18
C GLN A 579 7.66 -11.41 -41.08
N GLY A 580 7.42 -11.96 -39.87
CA GLY A 580 6.87 -11.24 -38.73
C GLY A 580 7.82 -11.07 -37.53
N LEU A 581 9.08 -11.52 -37.63
CA LEU A 581 10.02 -11.46 -36.50
C LEU A 581 10.76 -10.12 -36.47
N PRO A 582 10.86 -9.46 -35.29
CA PRO A 582 11.57 -8.19 -35.14
C PRO A 582 13.04 -8.33 -35.55
N LYS A 583 13.58 -7.27 -36.20
CA LYS A 583 15.01 -7.17 -36.48
C LYS A 583 15.77 -7.07 -35.15
N ILE A 584 16.91 -7.74 -35.04
CA ILE A 584 17.73 -7.74 -33.83
C ILE A 584 18.53 -6.43 -33.83
N TYR A 585 18.19 -5.52 -32.91
CA TYR A 585 18.87 -4.25 -32.71
C TYR A 585 20.05 -4.45 -31.72
N SER A 586 21.04 -3.57 -31.76
CA SER A 586 22.39 -3.72 -31.20
C SER A 586 22.43 -3.94 -29.67
N LEU A 587 23.55 -4.42 -29.12
CA LEU A 587 23.82 -4.40 -27.66
C LEU A 587 23.70 -3.01 -27.04
N LYS A 588 23.88 -1.95 -27.84
CA LYS A 588 23.67 -0.56 -27.42
C LYS A 588 22.23 -0.29 -26.95
N ASP A 589 21.28 -1.12 -27.35
CA ASP A 589 19.86 -1.00 -26.98
C ASP A 589 19.51 -1.86 -25.74
N TYR A 590 20.47 -2.60 -25.17
CA TYR A 590 20.27 -3.33 -23.91
C TYR A 590 20.18 -2.37 -22.73
N ASN A 591 18.96 -1.94 -22.42
CA ASN A 591 18.67 -0.98 -21.35
C ASN A 591 17.73 -1.59 -20.29
N PRO A 592 18.16 -2.63 -19.56
CA PRO A 592 17.30 -3.29 -18.59
C PRO A 592 17.02 -2.35 -17.39
N PRO A 593 15.92 -2.60 -16.65
CA PRO A 593 15.73 -1.99 -15.34
C PRO A 593 16.90 -2.35 -14.41
N VAL A 594 17.53 -1.34 -13.82
CA VAL A 594 18.67 -1.49 -12.90
C VAL A 594 18.42 -0.72 -11.60
N ILE A 595 19.15 -1.09 -10.55
CA ILE A 595 18.99 -0.47 -9.23
C ILE A 595 19.48 0.97 -9.21
N THR A 596 18.65 1.87 -8.67
CA THR A 596 19.11 3.18 -8.22
C THR A 596 19.70 3.02 -6.82
N SER A 597 20.92 3.52 -6.61
CA SER A 597 21.64 3.45 -5.33
C SER A 597 21.84 4.85 -4.75
N VAL A 598 21.62 4.98 -3.45
CA VAL A 598 21.83 6.23 -2.70
C VAL A 598 23.02 6.06 -1.76
N TYR A 599 23.85 7.10 -1.64
CA TYR A 599 25.08 7.12 -0.86
C TYR A 599 25.10 8.28 0.14
N SER A 600 25.68 8.04 1.32
CA SER A 600 26.00 9.06 2.35
C SER A 600 27.18 9.95 1.94
N ASP A 601 27.49 10.94 2.78
CA ASP A 601 28.61 11.86 2.57
C ASP A 601 30.00 11.18 2.59
N ASP A 602 30.11 9.99 3.18
CA ASP A 602 31.31 9.14 3.19
C ASP A 602 31.25 7.96 2.19
N ASN A 603 30.34 8.01 1.20
CA ASN A 603 30.17 7.01 0.14
C ASN A 603 29.68 5.63 0.59
N ARG A 604 29.15 5.47 1.81
CA ARG A 604 28.42 4.24 2.18
C ARG A 604 27.07 4.24 1.47
N LYS A 605 26.67 3.08 0.94
CA LYS A 605 25.32 2.90 0.38
C LYS A 605 24.30 2.96 1.51
N ILE A 606 23.25 3.76 1.34
CA ILE A 606 22.21 4.00 2.35
C ILE A 606 20.81 3.59 1.90
N ALA A 607 20.57 3.51 0.59
CA ALA A 607 19.29 3.07 0.03
C ALA A 607 19.45 2.44 -1.36
N GLU A 608 18.50 1.60 -1.72
CA GLU A 608 18.33 1.06 -3.06
C GLU A 608 16.86 1.18 -3.49
N PHE A 609 16.61 1.65 -4.70
CA PHE A 609 15.27 1.73 -5.30
C PHE A 609 15.25 0.96 -6.62
N TYR A 610 14.29 0.04 -6.79
CA TYR A 610 14.18 -0.78 -7.99
C TYR A 610 12.80 -1.44 -8.15
N LYS A 611 12.43 -1.74 -9.40
CA LYS A 611 11.40 -2.75 -9.72
C LYS A 611 11.99 -4.15 -9.80
N GLU A 612 13.14 -4.27 -10.45
CA GLU A 612 13.93 -5.51 -10.56
C GLU A 612 15.32 -5.24 -9.98
N ARG A 613 15.75 -6.03 -8.99
CA ARG A 613 17.09 -5.86 -8.42
C ARG A 613 18.12 -6.45 -9.38
N ARG A 614 18.63 -5.60 -10.28
CA ARG A 614 19.67 -5.95 -11.26
C ARG A 614 20.87 -5.01 -11.14
N VAL A 615 22.05 -5.61 -11.12
CA VAL A 615 23.34 -4.91 -11.23
C VAL A 615 24.02 -5.45 -12.47
N VAL A 616 24.26 -4.59 -13.46
CA VAL A 616 24.89 -4.98 -14.72
C VAL A 616 26.40 -4.85 -14.57
N ILE A 617 27.10 -5.97 -14.74
CA ILE A 617 28.57 -6.04 -14.69
C ILE A 617 29.14 -6.69 -15.95
N SER A 618 30.40 -6.38 -16.25
CA SER A 618 31.14 -6.97 -17.37
C SER A 618 31.61 -8.40 -17.06
N LEU A 619 32.01 -9.19 -18.08
CA LEU A 619 32.58 -10.53 -17.83
C LEU A 619 33.86 -10.49 -16.99
N SER A 620 34.68 -9.44 -17.10
CA SER A 620 35.89 -9.26 -16.28
C SER A 620 35.62 -9.02 -14.79
N GLU A 621 34.36 -8.74 -14.45
CA GLU A 621 33.88 -8.59 -13.07
C GLU A 621 33.17 -9.85 -12.57
N ILE A 622 33.14 -10.92 -13.36
CA ILE A 622 32.59 -12.22 -12.99
C ILE A 622 33.73 -13.22 -12.82
N SER A 623 33.70 -14.01 -11.76
CA SER A 623 34.69 -15.09 -11.56
C SER A 623 34.63 -16.10 -12.72
N GLN A 624 35.79 -16.49 -13.26
CA GLN A 624 35.85 -17.52 -14.29
C GLN A 624 35.22 -18.85 -13.82
N THR A 625 35.37 -19.16 -12.54
CA THR A 625 34.73 -20.33 -11.91
C THR A 625 33.21 -20.26 -11.98
N LEU A 626 32.62 -19.06 -11.82
CA LEU A 626 31.18 -18.87 -11.94
C LEU A 626 30.71 -19.07 -13.39
N ILE A 627 31.43 -18.50 -14.35
CA ILE A 627 31.17 -18.68 -15.78
C ILE A 627 31.19 -20.18 -16.13
N ASN A 628 32.24 -20.88 -15.74
CA ASN A 628 32.40 -22.31 -15.99
C ASN A 628 31.29 -23.14 -15.33
N ALA A 629 30.81 -22.74 -14.14
CA ALA A 629 29.70 -23.41 -13.46
C ALA A 629 28.38 -23.33 -14.25
N PHE A 630 28.02 -22.14 -14.75
CA PHE A 630 26.82 -21.97 -15.59
C PHE A 630 26.94 -22.73 -16.92
N ILE A 631 28.09 -22.62 -17.60
CA ILE A 631 28.33 -23.35 -18.85
C ILE A 631 28.22 -24.85 -18.63
N SER A 632 28.87 -25.41 -17.61
CA SER A 632 28.82 -26.85 -17.32
C SER A 632 27.42 -27.37 -17.00
N ALA A 633 26.64 -26.57 -16.28
CA ALA A 633 25.31 -26.94 -15.79
C ALA A 633 24.20 -26.79 -16.84
N GLU A 634 24.26 -25.72 -17.64
CA GLU A 634 23.18 -25.35 -18.57
C GLU A 634 23.51 -25.71 -20.02
N ASP A 635 24.77 -25.52 -20.46
CA ASP A 635 25.15 -25.64 -21.88
C ASP A 635 26.65 -25.89 -22.08
N SER A 636 27.12 -27.12 -21.86
CA SER A 636 28.57 -27.40 -21.85
C SER A 636 29.25 -27.25 -23.22
N ARG A 637 28.44 -27.18 -24.29
CA ARG A 637 28.89 -26.98 -25.67
C ARG A 637 28.60 -25.58 -26.21
N PHE A 638 28.30 -24.63 -25.33
CA PHE A 638 27.91 -23.26 -25.67
C PHE A 638 28.79 -22.61 -26.74
N PHE A 639 30.11 -22.76 -26.64
CA PHE A 639 31.08 -22.17 -27.59
C PHE A 639 31.19 -22.93 -28.93
N SER A 640 30.63 -24.14 -29.03
CA SER A 640 30.80 -25.01 -30.20
C SER A 640 29.58 -25.08 -31.13
N HIS A 641 28.40 -24.67 -30.69
CA HIS A 641 27.17 -24.70 -31.50
C HIS A 641 26.70 -23.28 -31.88
N GLU A 642 25.91 -23.13 -32.95
CA GLU A 642 25.39 -21.84 -33.43
C GLU A 642 23.98 -21.56 -32.87
N GLY A 643 23.87 -21.33 -31.56
CA GLY A 643 22.62 -20.98 -30.87
C GLY A 643 21.70 -22.16 -30.50
N VAL A 644 21.70 -23.24 -31.28
CA VAL A 644 20.94 -24.47 -30.97
C VAL A 644 21.86 -25.69 -30.99
N ASP A 645 21.87 -26.47 -29.90
CA ASP A 645 22.67 -27.70 -29.82
C ASP A 645 21.89 -28.90 -30.40
N ILE A 646 21.99 -29.09 -31.72
CA ILE A 646 21.33 -30.20 -32.43
C ILE A 646 21.80 -31.56 -31.90
N LEU A 647 23.11 -31.72 -31.67
CA LEU A 647 23.69 -32.95 -31.14
C LEU A 647 23.24 -33.20 -29.69
N GLY A 648 22.94 -32.13 -28.93
CA GLY A 648 22.51 -32.21 -27.53
C GLY A 648 21.04 -32.60 -27.45
N ILE A 649 20.21 -32.05 -28.35
CA ILE A 649 18.80 -32.38 -28.49
C ILE A 649 18.63 -33.85 -28.90
N THR A 650 19.37 -34.35 -29.89
CA THR A 650 19.29 -35.75 -30.31
C THR A 650 19.76 -36.70 -29.20
N ARG A 651 20.84 -36.37 -28.49
CA ARG A 651 21.30 -37.15 -27.33
C ARG A 651 20.27 -37.18 -26.20
N ALA A 652 19.68 -36.04 -25.87
CA ALA A 652 18.63 -35.95 -24.85
C ALA A 652 17.36 -36.71 -25.25
N PHE A 653 17.00 -36.71 -26.54
CA PHE A 653 15.87 -37.47 -27.06
C PHE A 653 16.04 -38.98 -26.82
N PHE A 654 17.19 -39.57 -27.19
CA PHE A 654 17.46 -40.99 -26.94
C PHE A 654 17.51 -41.32 -25.45
N LYS A 655 18.14 -40.48 -24.62
CA LYS A 655 18.18 -40.65 -23.15
C LYS A 655 16.80 -40.58 -22.49
N ASN A 656 15.91 -39.72 -22.98
CA ASN A 656 14.55 -39.59 -22.44
C ASN A 656 13.64 -40.76 -22.86
N ILE A 657 13.87 -41.35 -24.04
CA ILE A 657 13.20 -42.60 -24.47
C ILE A 657 13.65 -43.78 -23.61
N GLU A 658 14.95 -43.91 -23.37
CA GLU A 658 15.53 -44.97 -22.54
C GLU A 658 14.99 -44.95 -21.10
N ALA A 659 14.73 -43.76 -20.56
CA ALA A 659 14.32 -43.60 -19.17
C ALA A 659 12.80 -43.48 -18.93
N GLY A 660 11.98 -43.45 -19.99
CA GLY A 660 10.52 -43.31 -19.89
C GLY A 660 10.02 -41.99 -19.27
N ALA A 661 10.92 -41.04 -18.98
CA ALA A 661 10.64 -39.74 -18.37
C ALA A 661 11.65 -38.69 -18.85
N VAL A 662 11.29 -37.40 -18.76
CA VAL A 662 12.20 -36.29 -19.14
C VAL A 662 13.28 -36.12 -18.06
N ILE A 663 14.47 -36.69 -18.30
CA ILE A 663 15.61 -36.60 -17.38
C ILE A 663 16.51 -35.40 -17.72
N GLN A 664 16.71 -35.12 -19.00
CA GLN A 664 17.65 -34.09 -19.48
C GLN A 664 16.94 -33.05 -20.35
N GLY A 665 17.11 -31.77 -20.01
CA GLY A 665 16.57 -30.65 -20.79
C GLY A 665 17.58 -30.21 -21.85
N GLY A 666 17.13 -29.99 -23.08
CA GLY A 666 17.99 -29.63 -24.22
C GLY A 666 17.88 -28.17 -24.67
N SER A 667 17.75 -27.21 -23.74
CA SER A 667 17.71 -25.77 -24.10
C SER A 667 19.07 -25.10 -23.87
N THR A 668 19.56 -24.36 -24.88
CA THR A 668 20.87 -23.66 -24.86
C THR A 668 20.82 -22.33 -24.11
N ILE A 669 21.97 -21.78 -23.71
CA ILE A 669 22.06 -20.45 -23.09
C ILE A 669 21.44 -19.38 -24.01
N THR A 670 21.73 -19.42 -25.32
CA THR A 670 21.17 -18.48 -26.31
C THR A 670 19.63 -18.56 -26.35
N GLN A 671 19.05 -19.76 -26.27
CA GLN A 671 17.59 -19.93 -26.18
C GLN A 671 17.01 -19.38 -24.86
N GLN A 672 17.74 -19.49 -23.75
CA GLN A 672 17.31 -18.92 -22.47
C GLN A 672 17.31 -17.40 -22.47
N VAL A 673 18.30 -16.77 -23.10
CA VAL A 673 18.34 -15.31 -23.34
C VAL A 673 17.10 -14.88 -24.12
N ILE A 674 16.77 -15.52 -25.24
CA ILE A 674 15.59 -15.14 -26.02
C ILE A 674 14.30 -15.29 -25.23
N LYS A 675 14.19 -16.37 -24.46
CA LYS A 675 13.03 -16.62 -23.62
C LYS A 675 12.84 -15.51 -22.57
N SER A 676 13.90 -14.88 -22.09
CA SER A 676 13.79 -13.78 -21.12
C SER A 676 13.54 -12.42 -21.77
N PHE A 677 13.86 -12.22 -23.06
CA PHE A 677 13.70 -10.92 -23.75
C PHE A 677 12.46 -10.81 -24.67
N LEU A 678 12.02 -11.87 -25.34
CA LEU A 678 11.24 -11.72 -26.59
C LEU A 678 9.91 -12.47 -26.66
N LEU A 679 9.63 -13.42 -25.76
CA LEU A 679 8.49 -14.33 -25.92
C LEU A 679 7.66 -14.49 -24.64
N SER A 680 6.34 -14.52 -24.78
CA SER A 680 5.38 -14.71 -23.69
C SER A 680 5.50 -16.09 -23.03
N SER A 681 4.97 -16.23 -21.82
CA SER A 681 5.12 -17.44 -20.97
C SER A 681 4.36 -18.67 -21.47
N GLU A 682 3.55 -18.56 -22.52
CA GLU A 682 2.73 -19.65 -23.08
C GLU A 682 3.57 -20.81 -23.62
N LYS A 683 3.23 -22.04 -23.24
CA LYS A 683 3.92 -23.24 -23.72
C LYS A 683 3.28 -23.71 -25.02
N SER A 684 3.76 -23.21 -26.16
CA SER A 684 3.37 -23.71 -27.49
C SER A 684 4.59 -24.22 -28.28
N TYR A 685 4.37 -25.22 -29.14
CA TYR A 685 5.40 -25.72 -30.05
C TYR A 685 5.85 -24.65 -31.05
N GLU A 686 4.93 -23.79 -31.50
CA GLU A 686 5.22 -22.63 -32.34
C GLU A 686 6.21 -21.67 -31.66
N ARG A 687 6.02 -21.39 -30.36
CA ARG A 687 6.98 -20.59 -29.58
C ARG A 687 8.36 -21.23 -29.57
N LYS A 688 8.45 -22.54 -29.39
CA LYS A 688 9.74 -23.25 -29.33
C LYS A 688 10.49 -23.21 -30.66
N ILE A 689 9.76 -23.25 -31.78
CA ILE A 689 10.34 -23.05 -33.13
C ILE A 689 10.83 -21.60 -33.29
N LYS A 690 10.04 -20.61 -32.87
CA LYS A 690 10.45 -19.19 -32.86
C LYS A 690 11.70 -18.97 -32.00
N GLU A 691 11.77 -19.55 -30.80
CA GLU A 691 12.97 -19.53 -29.92
C GLU A 691 14.21 -20.06 -30.64
N ALA A 692 14.11 -21.19 -31.33
CA ALA A 692 15.23 -21.80 -32.05
C ALA A 692 15.71 -20.95 -33.23
N VAL A 693 14.79 -20.39 -34.03
CA VAL A 693 15.13 -19.53 -35.17
C VAL A 693 15.76 -18.21 -34.71
N LEU A 694 15.23 -17.59 -33.64
CA LEU A 694 15.87 -16.41 -33.05
C LEU A 694 17.21 -16.74 -32.42
N ALA A 695 17.38 -17.92 -31.81
CA ALA A 695 18.64 -18.32 -31.18
C ALA A 695 19.75 -18.36 -32.21
N TYR A 696 19.48 -18.97 -33.36
CA TYR A 696 20.39 -18.96 -34.48
C TYR A 696 20.74 -17.53 -34.96
N ARG A 697 19.74 -16.64 -35.08
CA ARG A 697 19.98 -15.25 -35.54
C ARG A 697 20.79 -14.42 -34.54
N ILE A 698 20.52 -14.55 -33.24
CA ILE A 698 21.28 -13.88 -32.17
C ILE A 698 22.72 -14.37 -32.15
N ASP A 699 22.95 -15.68 -32.30
CA ASP A 699 24.29 -16.26 -32.33
C ASP A 699 25.12 -15.81 -33.55
N LYS A 700 24.46 -15.41 -34.65
CA LYS A 700 25.12 -14.79 -35.81
C LYS A 700 25.31 -13.28 -35.67
N ALA A 701 24.50 -12.62 -34.85
CA ALA A 701 24.55 -11.16 -34.66
C ALA A 701 25.47 -10.73 -33.51
N PHE A 702 25.68 -11.60 -32.52
CA PHE A 702 26.46 -11.34 -31.32
C PHE A 702 27.54 -12.40 -31.12
N THR A 703 28.64 -12.00 -30.50
CA THR A 703 29.68 -12.93 -30.04
C THR A 703 29.17 -13.77 -28.86
N LYS A 704 29.80 -14.92 -28.63
CA LYS A 704 29.46 -15.80 -27.48
C LYS A 704 29.62 -15.10 -26.13
N GLU A 705 30.62 -14.24 -26.03
CA GLU A 705 30.89 -13.43 -24.84
C GLU A 705 29.75 -12.44 -24.57
N GLU A 706 29.28 -11.75 -25.61
CA GLU A 706 28.16 -10.83 -25.50
C GLU A 706 26.85 -11.53 -25.10
N ILE A 707 26.58 -12.72 -25.67
CA ILE A 707 25.42 -13.53 -25.28
C ILE A 707 25.52 -13.96 -23.82
N LEU A 708 26.73 -14.30 -23.36
CA LEU A 708 26.98 -14.67 -21.97
C LEU A 708 26.79 -13.46 -21.02
N ILE A 709 27.23 -12.26 -21.41
CA ILE A 709 26.97 -11.01 -20.66
C ILE A 709 25.46 -10.81 -20.49
N LEU A 710 24.70 -10.91 -21.59
CA LEU A 710 23.25 -10.77 -21.56
C LEU A 710 22.62 -11.82 -20.65
N TYR A 711 23.02 -13.08 -20.78
CA TYR A 711 22.50 -14.18 -19.96
C TYR A 711 22.75 -13.98 -18.47
N LEU A 712 24.02 -13.78 -18.08
CA LEU A 712 24.44 -13.71 -16.69
C LEU A 712 23.91 -12.45 -15.99
N ASN A 713 23.59 -11.38 -16.71
CA ASN A 713 22.97 -10.18 -16.15
C ASN A 713 21.43 -10.18 -16.20
N GLN A 714 20.81 -11.04 -17.03
CA GLN A 714 19.35 -11.08 -17.21
C GLN A 714 18.67 -12.19 -16.41
N ILE A 715 19.36 -13.32 -16.18
CA ILE A 715 18.76 -14.50 -15.57
C ILE A 715 18.20 -14.21 -14.17
N TYR A 716 16.95 -14.61 -13.92
CA TYR A 716 16.37 -14.56 -12.58
C TYR A 716 16.92 -15.71 -11.74
N LEU A 717 17.55 -15.41 -10.61
CA LEU A 717 18.22 -16.38 -9.74
C LEU A 717 17.54 -16.52 -8.37
N GLY A 718 16.29 -16.10 -8.27
CA GLY A 718 15.50 -16.24 -7.05
C GLY A 718 15.78 -15.11 -6.06
N TYR A 719 14.97 -15.04 -5.00
CA TYR A 719 15.12 -14.06 -3.91
C TYR A 719 15.19 -12.59 -4.39
N GLY A 720 14.54 -12.28 -5.51
CA GLY A 720 14.51 -10.96 -6.13
C GLY A 720 15.77 -10.57 -6.93
N ALA A 721 16.74 -11.48 -7.09
CA ALA A 721 17.97 -11.24 -7.84
C ALA A 721 17.79 -11.49 -9.35
N TYR A 722 18.02 -10.46 -10.15
CA TYR A 722 18.16 -10.55 -11.60
C TYR A 722 19.64 -10.35 -11.95
N GLY A 723 20.27 -11.41 -12.47
CA GLY A 723 21.68 -11.47 -12.77
C GLY A 723 22.54 -11.98 -11.60
N VAL A 724 23.76 -12.42 -11.94
CA VAL A 724 24.68 -13.09 -11.01
C VAL A 724 25.23 -12.17 -9.93
N GLU A 725 25.44 -10.88 -10.21
CA GLU A 725 25.93 -9.92 -9.21
C GLU A 725 24.88 -9.68 -8.12
N ALA A 726 23.63 -9.44 -8.53
CA ALA A 726 22.53 -9.29 -7.59
C ALA A 726 22.32 -10.56 -6.74
N ALA A 727 22.56 -11.74 -7.32
CA ALA A 727 22.48 -13.01 -6.58
C ALA A 727 23.64 -13.17 -5.59
N ALA A 728 24.87 -12.86 -6.00
CA ALA A 728 26.05 -12.90 -5.16
C ALA A 728 25.89 -11.99 -3.92
N GLU A 729 25.42 -10.76 -4.13
CA GLU A 729 25.14 -9.82 -3.05
C GLU A 729 23.99 -10.30 -2.16
N ASN A 730 22.88 -10.77 -2.75
CA ASN A 730 21.69 -11.17 -1.99
C ASN A 730 21.93 -12.41 -1.12
N TYR A 731 22.67 -13.40 -1.63
CA TYR A 731 22.86 -14.68 -0.94
C TYR A 731 24.12 -14.71 -0.07
N PHE A 732 25.19 -14.00 -0.44
CA PHE A 732 26.48 -14.11 0.24
C PHE A 732 27.06 -12.76 0.69
N GLY A 733 26.46 -11.63 0.30
CA GLY A 733 27.00 -10.30 0.58
C GLY A 733 28.36 -10.05 -0.08
N LYS A 734 28.65 -10.73 -1.19
CA LYS A 734 29.92 -10.68 -1.95
C LYS A 734 29.67 -10.25 -3.39
N SER A 735 30.72 -9.75 -4.05
CA SER A 735 30.69 -9.56 -5.51
C SER A 735 30.85 -10.90 -6.23
N ALA A 736 30.22 -11.06 -7.40
CA ALA A 736 30.33 -12.23 -8.28
C ALA A 736 31.79 -12.54 -8.66
N LYS A 737 32.68 -11.54 -8.64
CA LYS A 737 34.13 -11.72 -8.85
C LYS A 737 34.81 -12.53 -7.74
N THR A 738 34.32 -12.41 -6.51
CA THR A 738 34.97 -12.91 -5.29
C THR A 738 34.35 -14.18 -4.74
N LEU A 739 33.39 -14.78 -5.46
CA LEU A 739 32.74 -16.01 -5.06
C LEU A 739 33.71 -17.20 -5.08
N THR A 740 33.59 -18.03 -4.07
CA THR A 740 34.30 -19.31 -3.96
C THR A 740 33.62 -20.39 -4.83
N LEU A 741 34.33 -21.47 -5.16
CA LEU A 741 33.78 -22.58 -5.96
C LEU A 741 32.44 -23.14 -5.42
N PRO A 742 32.28 -23.40 -4.10
CA PRO A 742 30.99 -23.80 -3.54
C PRO A 742 29.86 -22.81 -3.82
N GLU A 743 30.13 -21.52 -3.67
CA GLU A 743 29.16 -20.44 -3.87
C GLU A 743 28.79 -20.29 -5.35
N CYS A 744 29.79 -20.41 -6.24
CA CYS A 744 29.58 -20.41 -7.69
C CYS A 744 28.66 -21.55 -8.13
N ALA A 745 28.93 -22.77 -7.67
CA ALA A 745 28.09 -23.93 -7.98
C ALA A 745 26.68 -23.80 -7.39
N MET A 746 26.54 -23.15 -6.23
CA MET A 746 25.23 -22.89 -5.62
C MET A 746 24.41 -21.94 -6.50
N ILE A 747 24.97 -20.79 -6.90
CA ILE A 747 24.28 -19.81 -7.75
C ILE A 747 23.90 -20.40 -9.11
N ALA A 748 24.84 -21.08 -9.78
CA ALA A 748 24.57 -21.73 -11.07
C ALA A 748 23.48 -22.80 -10.96
N GLY A 749 23.40 -23.50 -9.80
CA GLY A 749 22.37 -24.50 -9.54
C GLY A 749 20.94 -23.96 -9.52
N LEU A 750 20.78 -22.65 -9.27
CA LEU A 750 19.47 -21.98 -9.14
C LEU A 750 18.79 -21.76 -10.49
N ALA A 751 19.54 -21.63 -11.59
CA ALA A 751 19.04 -21.27 -12.93
C ALA A 751 17.79 -22.07 -13.37
N LYS A 752 17.78 -23.38 -13.09
CA LYS A 752 16.68 -24.28 -13.48
C LYS A 752 15.36 -24.00 -12.75
N ALA A 753 15.40 -23.71 -11.45
CA ALA A 753 14.20 -23.46 -10.65
C ALA A 753 14.48 -22.48 -9.49
N PRO A 754 14.72 -21.19 -9.80
CA PRO A 754 15.37 -20.25 -8.88
C PRO A 754 14.63 -20.05 -7.56
N SER A 755 13.30 -20.00 -7.58
CA SER A 755 12.50 -19.85 -6.36
C SER A 755 12.37 -21.15 -5.54
N LYS A 756 12.42 -22.32 -6.18
CA LYS A 756 12.21 -23.63 -5.50
C LYS A 756 13.51 -24.18 -4.93
N ASP A 757 14.62 -23.94 -5.62
CA ASP A 757 15.94 -24.44 -5.26
C ASP A 757 16.78 -23.36 -4.57
N SER A 758 16.16 -22.25 -4.14
CA SER A 758 16.82 -21.19 -3.38
C SER A 758 17.27 -21.69 -2.00
N PRO A 759 18.51 -21.40 -1.58
CA PRO A 759 19.05 -21.86 -0.29
C PRO A 759 18.35 -21.20 0.91
N VAL A 760 17.69 -20.04 0.70
CA VAL A 760 16.90 -19.35 1.74
C VAL A 760 15.57 -20.05 2.00
N SER A 761 14.97 -20.65 0.97
CA SER A 761 13.68 -21.35 1.10
C SER A 761 13.84 -22.85 1.41
N ASP A 762 14.77 -23.53 0.76
CA ASP A 762 15.04 -24.96 0.94
C ASP A 762 16.51 -25.29 0.65
N LEU A 763 17.34 -25.24 1.69
CA LEU A 763 18.76 -25.53 1.60
C LEU A 763 19.04 -26.98 1.14
N LYS A 764 18.18 -27.95 1.46
CA LYS A 764 18.40 -29.35 1.09
C LYS A 764 18.28 -29.52 -0.43
N ARG A 765 17.26 -28.94 -1.04
CA ARG A 765 17.10 -28.92 -2.50
C ARG A 765 18.22 -28.15 -3.18
N ALA A 766 18.57 -26.99 -2.63
CA ALA A 766 19.67 -26.17 -3.12
C ALA A 766 20.99 -26.96 -3.15
N LYS A 767 21.30 -27.72 -2.09
CA LYS A 767 22.48 -28.62 -2.01
C LYS A 767 22.44 -29.73 -3.06
N ILE A 768 21.28 -30.31 -3.37
CA ILE A 768 21.16 -31.31 -4.45
C ILE A 768 21.53 -30.69 -5.81
N ARG A 769 21.07 -29.47 -6.07
CA ARG A 769 21.42 -28.75 -7.31
C ARG A 769 22.88 -28.32 -7.32
N GLN A 770 23.42 -27.85 -6.20
CA GLN A 770 24.85 -27.54 -6.06
C GLN A 770 25.71 -28.76 -6.40
N LYS A 771 25.39 -29.94 -5.84
CA LYS A 771 26.09 -31.19 -6.13
C LYS A 771 26.04 -31.56 -7.62
N TYR A 772 24.87 -31.37 -8.25
CA TYR A 772 24.72 -31.57 -9.69
C TYR A 772 25.68 -30.69 -10.49
N VAL A 773 25.78 -29.39 -10.16
CA VAL A 773 26.69 -28.47 -10.86
C VAL A 773 28.15 -28.85 -10.64
N LEU A 774 28.57 -29.14 -9.40
CA LEU A 774 29.95 -29.55 -9.10
C LEU A 774 30.35 -30.81 -9.87
N ASN A 775 29.46 -31.82 -9.92
CA ASN A 775 29.71 -33.03 -10.70
C ASN A 775 29.81 -32.75 -12.21
N ARG A 776 28.99 -31.82 -12.74
CA ARG A 776 29.08 -31.40 -14.15
C ARG A 776 30.39 -30.69 -14.44
N MET A 777 30.81 -29.78 -13.56
CA MET A 777 32.11 -29.09 -13.70
C MET A 777 33.28 -30.07 -13.70
N ALA A 778 33.24 -31.12 -12.86
CA ALA A 778 34.26 -32.16 -12.85
C ALA A 778 34.25 -33.01 -14.13
N GLN A 779 33.06 -33.36 -14.65
CA GLN A 779 32.92 -34.11 -15.91
C GLN A 779 33.46 -33.36 -17.12
N GLU A 780 33.28 -32.03 -17.16
CA GLU A 780 33.79 -31.19 -18.25
C GLU A 780 35.26 -30.77 -18.04
N GLY A 781 35.90 -31.22 -16.94
CA GLY A 781 37.32 -31.01 -16.67
C GLY A 781 37.69 -29.63 -16.09
N TYR A 782 36.73 -28.83 -15.65
CA TYR A 782 37.00 -27.51 -15.05
C TYR A 782 37.51 -27.58 -13.61
N ILE A 783 37.21 -28.67 -12.90
CA ILE A 783 37.67 -28.96 -11.53
C ILE A 783 37.95 -30.46 -11.42
N SER A 784 38.71 -30.90 -10.41
CA SER A 784 38.85 -32.34 -10.13
C SER A 784 37.61 -32.89 -9.39
N TYR A 785 37.42 -34.21 -9.43
CA TYR A 785 36.37 -34.86 -8.62
C TYR A 785 36.60 -34.69 -7.11
N GLU A 786 37.85 -34.53 -6.68
CA GLU A 786 38.17 -34.26 -5.28
C GLU A 786 37.77 -32.83 -4.90
N ASP A 787 38.09 -31.83 -5.74
CA ASP A 787 37.64 -30.44 -5.53
C ASP A 787 36.12 -30.33 -5.48
N ALA A 788 35.41 -31.09 -6.33
CA ALA A 788 33.94 -31.17 -6.31
C ALA A 788 33.42 -31.71 -4.97
N LYS A 789 34.09 -32.71 -4.39
CA LYS A 789 33.72 -33.27 -3.08
C LYS A 789 33.99 -32.26 -1.96
N THR A 790 35.20 -31.69 -1.90
CA THR A 790 35.57 -30.68 -0.91
C THR A 790 34.64 -29.46 -0.97
N ALA A 791 34.31 -28.99 -2.18
CA ALA A 791 33.42 -27.86 -2.37
C ALA A 791 31.97 -28.15 -1.97
N PHE A 792 31.51 -29.39 -2.11
CA PHE A 792 30.17 -29.78 -1.66
C PHE A 792 30.06 -29.84 -0.14
N GLU A 793 31.12 -30.29 0.53
CA GLU A 793 31.23 -30.40 1.99
C GLU A 793 31.45 -29.05 2.68
N ALA A 794 31.98 -28.05 1.97
CA ALA A 794 32.17 -26.71 2.49
C ALA A 794 30.85 -26.06 2.97
N ALA A 795 30.93 -25.42 4.15
CA ALA A 795 29.83 -24.66 4.72
C ALA A 795 29.57 -23.38 3.90
N LEU A 796 28.30 -23.08 3.66
CA LEU A 796 27.86 -21.86 2.96
C LEU A 796 27.29 -20.87 3.97
N ASP A 797 27.83 -19.65 3.99
CA ASP A 797 27.35 -18.54 4.82
C ASP A 797 26.27 -17.76 4.07
N ILE A 798 25.02 -18.23 4.15
CA ILE A 798 23.87 -17.60 3.50
C ILE A 798 23.42 -16.39 4.31
N LYS A 799 23.48 -15.19 3.71
CA LYS A 799 23.08 -13.94 4.34
C LYS A 799 21.57 -13.68 4.21
N PRO A 800 20.92 -13.13 5.26
CA PRO A 800 19.59 -12.58 5.10
C PRO A 800 19.63 -11.33 4.20
N ARG A 801 18.60 -11.12 3.39
CA ARG A 801 18.50 -9.92 2.57
C ARG A 801 18.40 -8.67 3.43
N ARG A 802 19.32 -7.75 3.23
CA ARG A 802 19.30 -6.42 3.83
C ARG A 802 18.19 -5.57 3.21
N ASN A 803 17.46 -4.80 4.03
CA ASN A 803 16.44 -3.88 3.55
C ASN A 803 16.98 -2.44 3.59
N TRP A 804 17.71 -2.08 2.53
CA TRP A 804 18.32 -0.76 2.39
C TRP A 804 17.34 0.42 2.49
N TYR A 805 16.04 0.20 2.30
CA TYR A 805 15.06 1.29 2.45
C TYR A 805 14.79 1.63 3.91
N ILE A 806 14.83 0.63 4.81
CA ILE A 806 14.50 0.79 6.23
C ILE A 806 15.78 0.94 7.08
N ASP A 807 16.88 0.33 6.65
CA ASP A 807 18.10 0.25 7.44
C ASP A 807 18.89 1.57 7.44
N GLY A 808 19.08 2.16 8.63
CA GLY A 808 20.03 3.26 8.87
C GLY A 808 19.44 4.67 8.87
N VAL A 809 18.90 5.13 7.74
CA VAL A 809 18.47 6.55 7.56
C VAL A 809 17.07 6.67 6.92
N PRO A 810 16.04 5.97 7.41
CA PRO A 810 14.81 5.72 6.65
C PRO A 810 13.96 6.97 6.34
N PHE A 811 13.89 7.93 7.27
CA PHE A 811 13.18 9.19 7.01
C PHE A 811 13.90 10.05 5.96
N TYR A 812 15.23 9.97 5.93
CA TYR A 812 16.07 10.67 4.96
C TYR A 812 15.93 10.03 3.57
N THR A 813 16.05 8.70 3.49
CA THR A 813 15.91 7.97 2.23
C THR A 813 14.51 8.12 1.64
N GLU A 814 13.46 8.14 2.46
CA GLU A 814 12.10 8.42 1.99
C GLU A 814 11.95 9.84 1.44
N HIS A 815 12.60 10.83 2.06
CA HIS A 815 12.61 12.19 1.54
C HIS A 815 13.33 12.27 0.18
N ILE A 816 14.46 11.56 0.03
CA ILE A 816 15.14 11.43 -1.27
C ILE A 816 14.25 10.75 -2.30
N ARG A 817 13.57 9.66 -1.92
CA ARG A 817 12.67 8.93 -2.82
C ARG A 817 11.57 9.84 -3.36
N GLN A 818 10.89 10.59 -2.49
CA GLN A 818 9.85 11.54 -2.85
C GLN A 818 10.38 12.64 -3.78
N TYR A 819 11.56 13.20 -3.46
CA TYR A 819 12.19 14.21 -4.30
C TYR A 819 12.52 13.69 -5.70
N ILE A 820 13.14 12.52 -5.81
CA ILE A 820 13.52 11.96 -7.12
C ILE A 820 12.28 11.56 -7.93
N GLU A 821 11.26 10.99 -7.30
CA GLU A 821 10.01 10.66 -7.97
C GLU A 821 9.29 11.91 -8.49
N GLN A 822 9.28 13.00 -7.70
CA GLN A 822 8.65 14.26 -8.09
C GLN A 822 9.42 14.96 -9.22
N GLU A 823 10.75 15.03 -9.13
CA GLU A 823 11.56 15.82 -10.06
C GLU A 823 11.99 15.04 -11.32
N TYR A 824 12.24 13.74 -11.21
CA TYR A 824 12.76 12.89 -12.31
C TYR A 824 11.79 11.79 -12.74
N GLY A 825 10.71 11.52 -11.97
CA GLY A 825 9.70 10.53 -12.27
C GLY A 825 9.99 9.11 -11.75
N GLU A 826 8.95 8.28 -11.70
CA GLU A 826 9.03 6.89 -11.22
C GLU A 826 10.01 6.04 -12.04
N GLN A 827 10.05 6.24 -13.36
CA GLN A 827 10.94 5.49 -14.24
C GLN A 827 12.41 5.73 -13.90
N ALA A 828 12.80 7.00 -13.73
CA ALA A 828 14.16 7.37 -13.37
C ALA A 828 14.57 6.73 -12.03
N LEU A 829 13.67 6.81 -11.05
CA LEU A 829 13.89 6.27 -9.71
C LEU A 829 14.06 4.74 -9.71
N TYR A 830 13.17 3.99 -10.35
CA TYR A 830 13.10 2.53 -10.18
C TYR A 830 13.73 1.70 -11.31
N THR A 831 14.14 2.32 -12.41
CA THR A 831 14.63 1.59 -13.58
C THR A 831 15.90 2.17 -14.22
N ASP A 832 16.23 3.45 -14.00
CA ASP A 832 17.34 4.11 -14.69
C ASP A 832 18.71 3.99 -14.04
N GLY A 833 18.79 3.38 -12.86
CA GLY A 833 20.07 3.03 -12.26
C GLY A 833 20.87 4.22 -11.78
N LEU A 834 20.20 5.22 -11.21
CA LEU A 834 20.85 6.44 -10.75
C LEU A 834 21.79 6.14 -9.57
N LYS A 835 22.91 6.87 -9.50
CA LYS A 835 23.75 6.95 -8.30
C LYS A 835 23.54 8.31 -7.66
N ILE A 836 22.88 8.34 -6.51
CA ILE A 836 22.49 9.56 -5.80
C ILE A 836 23.42 9.73 -4.60
N TYR A 837 24.15 10.83 -4.54
CA TYR A 837 25.02 11.19 -3.43
C TYR A 837 24.33 12.24 -2.57
N THR A 838 24.28 11.99 -1.28
CA THR A 838 23.57 12.83 -0.30
C THR A 838 24.54 13.50 0.65
N SER A 839 24.03 14.42 1.47
CA SER A 839 24.83 15.08 2.50
C SER A 839 24.68 14.45 3.90
N VAL A 840 23.90 13.37 4.04
CA VAL A 840 23.67 12.73 5.34
C VAL A 840 24.97 12.16 5.87
N ASN A 841 25.22 12.37 7.16
CA ASN A 841 26.30 11.74 7.89
C ASN A 841 25.71 10.66 8.80
N ILE A 842 26.12 9.40 8.62
CA ILE A 842 25.49 8.27 9.31
C ILE A 842 25.77 8.29 10.81
N GLU A 843 26.99 8.67 11.22
CA GLU A 843 27.33 8.77 12.64
C GLU A 843 26.47 9.84 13.32
N MET A 844 26.27 10.99 12.68
CA MET A 844 25.36 12.02 13.20
C MET A 844 23.91 11.55 13.20
N GLN A 845 23.45 10.83 12.17
CA GLN A 845 22.11 10.25 12.16
C GLN A 845 21.90 9.31 13.35
N ASP A 846 22.81 8.35 13.57
CA ASP A 846 22.71 7.38 14.65
C ASP A 846 22.66 8.08 16.01
N ILE A 847 23.49 9.10 16.19
CA ILE A 847 23.50 9.93 17.41
C ILE A 847 22.16 10.67 17.58
N ALA A 848 21.58 11.20 16.50
CA ALA A 848 20.29 11.88 16.53
C ALA A 848 19.16 10.94 16.96
N GLU A 849 19.09 9.73 16.39
CA GLU A 849 18.07 8.74 16.72
C GLU A 849 18.19 8.28 18.18
N GLN A 850 19.41 8.00 18.64
CA GLN A 850 19.68 7.60 20.01
C GLN A 850 19.28 8.67 21.03
N GLU A 851 19.68 9.93 20.81
CA GLU A 851 19.39 11.00 21.77
C GLU A 851 17.91 11.40 21.74
N LEU A 852 17.25 11.33 20.58
CA LEU A 852 15.80 11.51 20.49
C LEU A 852 15.06 10.42 21.29
N GLU A 853 15.35 9.14 21.05
CA GLU A 853 14.69 8.04 21.76
C GLU A 853 14.98 8.08 23.26
N LYS A 854 16.22 8.41 23.66
CA LYS A 854 16.59 8.62 25.05
C LYS A 854 15.75 9.73 25.70
N GLY A 855 15.65 10.90 25.08
CA GLY A 855 14.84 12.00 25.62
C GLY A 855 13.36 11.67 25.73
N LEU A 856 12.81 10.96 24.74
CA LEU A 856 11.42 10.53 24.75
C LEU A 856 11.16 9.44 25.83
N LYS A 857 12.10 8.50 26.04
CA LYS A 857 12.04 7.54 27.17
C LYS A 857 12.08 8.25 28.52
N GLU A 858 12.94 9.25 28.68
CA GLU A 858 12.99 10.04 29.92
C GLU A 858 11.68 10.80 30.17
N LEU A 859 11.02 11.28 29.11
CA LEU A 859 9.68 11.87 29.21
C LEU A 859 8.64 10.83 29.66
N GLU A 860 8.65 9.62 29.11
CA GLU A 860 7.78 8.51 29.51
C GLU A 860 8.02 8.03 30.95
N LYS A 861 9.25 8.13 31.46
CA LYS A 861 9.54 7.84 32.87
C LYS A 861 8.93 8.88 33.81
N ARG A 862 8.92 10.15 33.41
CA ARG A 862 8.36 11.25 34.20
C ARG A 862 6.83 11.27 34.21
N HIS A 863 6.19 10.76 33.15
CA HIS A 863 4.72 10.77 32.99
C HIS A 863 4.20 9.42 32.54
N LYS A 864 3.21 8.88 33.26
CA LYS A 864 2.53 7.64 32.87
C LYS A 864 1.49 7.94 31.78
N TYR A 865 1.85 7.70 30.53
CA TYR A 865 0.90 7.74 29.42
C TYR A 865 0.15 6.41 29.27
N PRO A 866 -1.09 6.41 28.74
CA PRO A 866 -1.81 5.17 28.43
C PRO A 866 -0.97 4.29 27.49
N HIS A 867 -0.90 2.97 27.74
CA HIS A 867 0.02 2.05 27.06
C HIS A 867 -0.01 2.07 25.52
N LYS A 868 -1.08 2.57 24.90
CA LYS A 868 -1.23 2.68 23.44
C LYS A 868 -0.76 4.01 22.84
N ILE A 869 -0.47 5.04 23.65
CA ILE A 869 -0.18 6.39 23.17
C ILE A 869 1.18 6.84 23.70
N ARG A 870 2.16 6.95 22.80
CA ARG A 870 3.54 7.33 23.12
C ARG A 870 3.88 8.70 22.53
N PRO A 871 4.63 9.56 23.25
CA PRO A 871 5.08 10.83 22.71
C PRO A 871 6.02 10.59 21.53
N GLN A 872 5.89 11.42 20.51
CA GLN A 872 6.74 11.44 19.32
C GLN A 872 7.77 12.57 19.43
N GLY A 873 8.74 12.54 18.54
CA GLY A 873 9.69 13.63 18.39
C GLY A 873 10.30 13.66 17.00
N ALA A 874 11.02 14.75 16.73
CA ALA A 874 11.77 14.95 15.50
C ALA A 874 13.06 15.71 15.80
N LEU A 875 14.11 15.41 15.03
CA LEU A 875 15.39 16.10 15.09
C LEU A 875 15.88 16.36 13.68
N LEU A 876 16.32 17.59 13.40
CA LEU A 876 16.91 17.96 12.12
C LEU A 876 18.20 18.76 12.37
N CYS A 877 19.30 18.35 11.76
CA CYS A 877 20.60 19.01 11.84
C CYS A 877 21.09 19.43 10.45
N MET A 878 21.55 20.67 10.33
CA MET A 878 22.08 21.25 9.11
C MET A 878 23.42 21.94 9.37
N GLU A 879 24.36 21.79 8.44
CA GLU A 879 25.66 22.46 8.44
C GLU A 879 25.53 23.93 8.03
N ILE A 880 26.12 24.82 8.82
CA ILE A 880 26.17 26.27 8.56
C ILE A 880 27.13 26.53 7.39
N GLY A 881 26.73 27.44 6.50
CA GLY A 881 27.50 27.84 5.32
C GLY A 881 27.26 27.01 4.06
N THR A 882 26.80 25.76 4.19
CA THR A 882 26.56 24.87 3.04
C THR A 882 25.08 24.50 2.86
N GLY A 883 24.30 24.51 3.94
CA GLY A 883 22.92 24.00 3.93
C GLY A 883 22.83 22.48 3.90
N HIS A 884 23.95 21.75 3.99
CA HIS A 884 23.95 20.29 4.01
C HIS A 884 23.16 19.76 5.20
N VAL A 885 22.11 18.98 4.94
CA VAL A 885 21.35 18.31 5.99
C VAL A 885 22.12 17.06 6.41
N LYS A 886 22.70 17.10 7.61
CA LYS A 886 23.57 16.06 8.15
C LYS A 886 22.81 14.94 8.86
N ALA A 887 21.67 15.26 9.47
CA ALA A 887 20.80 14.27 10.11
C ALA A 887 19.33 14.70 10.04
N MET A 888 18.43 13.75 9.83
CA MET A 888 16.99 13.95 9.85
C MET A 888 16.26 12.75 10.45
N VAL A 889 15.63 12.96 11.60
CA VAL A 889 14.80 11.99 12.30
C VAL A 889 13.36 12.48 12.34
N GLY A 890 12.45 11.75 11.70
CA GLY A 890 11.03 12.11 11.58
C GLY A 890 10.09 11.46 12.60
N GLY A 891 10.61 10.57 13.45
CA GLY A 891 9.83 9.83 14.43
C GLY A 891 10.66 8.76 15.13
N ARG A 892 10.05 8.04 16.07
CA ARG A 892 10.71 6.96 16.84
C ARG A 892 11.04 5.72 16.03
N ASP A 893 10.10 5.31 15.18
CA ASP A 893 10.17 4.06 14.45
C ASP A 893 9.46 4.22 13.11
N PHE A 894 10.26 4.14 12.04
CA PHE A 894 9.77 4.27 10.68
C PHE A 894 8.87 3.12 10.23
N THR A 895 9.07 1.91 10.79
CA THR A 895 8.25 0.73 10.47
C THR A 895 6.83 0.84 11.03
N ILE A 896 6.67 1.59 12.12
CA ILE A 896 5.38 1.90 12.72
C ILE A 896 4.74 3.13 12.07
N SER A 897 5.54 4.17 11.78
CA SER A 897 5.04 5.43 11.23
C SER A 897 6.07 6.07 10.29
N GLN A 898 5.75 6.08 8.99
CA GLN A 898 6.55 6.75 7.96
C GLN A 898 6.31 8.27 7.89
N PHE A 899 5.40 8.81 8.71
CA PHE A 899 5.11 10.24 8.75
C PHE A 899 6.33 11.02 9.26
N ASN A 900 6.97 11.79 8.38
CA ASN A 900 8.19 12.50 8.70
C ASN A 900 7.88 13.82 9.42
N ARG A 901 7.93 13.82 10.74
CA ARG A 901 7.59 15.00 11.55
C ARG A 901 8.58 16.15 11.42
N ALA A 902 9.80 15.90 10.93
CA ALA A 902 10.76 16.96 10.68
C ALA A 902 10.36 17.86 9.49
N ALA A 903 9.71 17.29 8.47
CA ALA A 903 9.35 18.02 7.24
C ALA A 903 7.83 18.18 7.03
N GLN A 904 7.03 17.18 7.38
CA GLN A 904 5.60 17.11 7.06
C GLN A 904 4.69 17.60 8.20
N SER A 905 5.14 17.52 9.46
CA SER A 905 4.32 17.94 10.60
C SER A 905 4.36 19.44 10.77
N ARG A 906 3.23 20.11 10.56
CA ARG A 906 3.04 21.53 10.88
C ARG A 906 2.44 21.66 12.27
N ARG A 907 3.21 22.21 13.19
CA ARG A 907 2.87 22.33 14.61
C ARG A 907 3.09 23.77 15.05
N GLN A 908 2.39 24.20 16.10
CA GLN A 908 2.57 25.55 16.62
C GLN A 908 3.98 25.65 17.25
N PRO A 909 4.88 26.51 16.74
CA PRO A 909 6.23 26.66 17.29
C PRO A 909 6.24 27.37 18.66
N GLY A 910 5.12 27.99 19.04
CA GLY A 910 5.03 28.78 20.25
C GLY A 910 6.05 29.92 20.27
N SER A 911 6.69 30.11 21.43
CA SER A 911 7.76 31.11 21.61
C SER A 911 8.99 30.93 20.69
N ALA A 912 9.15 29.81 19.98
CA ALA A 912 10.22 29.66 18.99
C ALA A 912 9.98 30.50 17.73
N PHE A 913 8.80 31.11 17.54
CA PHE A 913 8.57 32.05 16.44
C PHE A 913 9.08 33.48 16.73
N LYS A 914 9.26 33.85 18.01
CA LYS A 914 9.63 35.21 18.43
C LYS A 914 10.88 35.77 17.72
N PRO A 915 11.95 35.00 17.46
CA PRO A 915 13.12 35.55 16.77
C PRO A 915 12.82 36.15 15.40
N VAL A 916 11.81 35.65 14.68
CA VAL A 916 11.37 36.23 13.41
C VAL A 916 10.81 37.65 13.62
N ILE A 917 9.94 37.82 14.62
CA ILE A 917 9.32 39.12 14.95
C ILE A 917 10.38 40.12 15.43
N TYR A 918 11.29 39.69 16.31
CA TYR A 918 12.33 40.58 16.82
C TYR A 918 13.36 40.94 15.76
N ALA A 919 13.72 40.03 14.85
CA ALA A 919 14.58 40.35 13.71
C ALA A 919 13.93 41.42 12.82
N ALA A 920 12.64 41.26 12.51
CA ALA A 920 11.88 42.24 11.74
C ALA A 920 11.83 43.60 12.45
N ALA A 921 11.71 43.62 13.79
CA ALA A 921 11.72 44.82 14.59
C ALA A 921 13.08 45.54 14.60
N LEU A 922 14.18 44.79 14.70
CA LEU A 922 15.53 45.36 14.61
C LEU A 922 15.74 46.09 13.28
N ASP A 923 15.25 45.52 12.17
CA ASP A 923 15.28 46.17 10.85
C ASP A 923 14.34 47.39 10.75
N LYS A 924 13.36 47.52 11.66
CA LYS A 924 12.53 48.72 11.84
C LYS A 924 13.05 49.72 12.89
N GLY A 925 14.29 49.58 13.33
CA GLY A 925 14.95 50.54 14.21
C GLY A 925 14.83 50.24 15.71
N TYR A 926 14.27 49.10 16.10
CA TYR A 926 14.44 48.59 17.46
C TYR A 926 15.91 48.23 17.70
N THR A 927 16.32 48.28 18.95
CA THR A 927 17.67 47.88 19.40
C THR A 927 17.55 46.92 20.59
N PRO A 928 18.60 46.15 20.91
CA PRO A 928 18.63 45.34 22.13
C PRO A 928 18.35 46.15 23.42
N ALA A 929 18.66 47.45 23.42
CA ALA A 929 18.42 48.38 24.52
C ALA A 929 17.04 49.07 24.49
N THR A 930 16.20 48.83 23.48
CA THR A 930 14.88 49.46 23.43
C THR A 930 14.04 49.06 24.64
N MET A 931 13.47 50.04 25.33
CA MET A 931 12.56 49.81 26.45
C MET A 931 11.21 49.29 25.95
N LEU A 932 10.83 48.11 26.41
CA LEU A 932 9.54 47.49 26.17
C LEU A 932 8.73 47.46 27.46
N TYR A 933 7.41 47.51 27.34
CA TYR A 933 6.50 47.53 28.48
C TYR A 933 5.78 46.18 28.63
N ASP A 934 6.14 45.43 29.65
CA ASP A 934 5.45 44.21 30.08
C ASP A 934 4.33 44.55 31.06
N THR A 935 3.25 45.12 30.52
CA THR A 935 2.05 45.55 31.26
C THR A 935 0.80 44.95 30.60
N PRO A 936 -0.26 44.63 31.37
CA PRO A 936 -1.49 44.02 30.83
C PRO A 936 -2.07 44.78 29.64
N VAL A 937 -2.62 44.05 28.67
CA VAL A 937 -3.25 44.60 27.47
C VAL A 937 -4.49 43.81 27.09
N ALA A 938 -5.40 44.45 26.37
CA ALA A 938 -6.57 43.82 25.78
C ALA A 938 -6.70 44.29 24.33
N TYR A 939 -6.98 43.36 23.41
CA TYR A 939 -7.15 43.65 21.98
C TYR A 939 -8.49 43.12 21.48
N PRO A 940 -9.18 43.82 20.57
CA PRO A 940 -10.36 43.28 19.90
C PRO A 940 -9.97 42.11 18.97
N ASP A 941 -10.71 41.02 19.03
CA ASP A 941 -10.57 39.81 18.22
C ASP A 941 -11.95 39.21 17.91
N ASN A 942 -12.38 39.28 16.64
CA ASN A 942 -13.67 38.75 16.16
C ASN A 942 -14.90 39.12 17.02
N GLY A 943 -14.97 40.39 17.45
CA GLY A 943 -16.08 40.89 18.28
C GLY A 943 -15.98 40.57 19.77
N ARG A 944 -14.90 39.92 20.23
CA ARG A 944 -14.58 39.68 21.64
C ARG A 944 -13.26 40.36 22.01
N MET A 945 -13.02 40.56 23.30
CA MET A 945 -11.73 41.07 23.78
C MET A 945 -10.80 39.90 24.10
N TRP A 946 -9.62 39.89 23.48
CA TRP A 946 -8.52 38.97 23.77
C TRP A 946 -7.59 39.58 24.82
N TYR A 947 -7.37 38.85 25.92
CA TYR A 947 -6.51 39.24 27.04
C TYR A 947 -5.29 38.32 27.11
N PRO A 948 -4.23 38.59 26.33
CA PRO A 948 -3.01 37.79 26.40
C PRO A 948 -2.34 37.91 27.78
N GLY A 949 -1.73 36.82 28.24
CA GLY A 949 -0.97 36.76 29.49
C GLY A 949 0.46 36.23 29.32
N ASN A 950 1.32 36.54 30.30
CA ASN A 950 2.62 35.89 30.41
C ASN A 950 2.49 34.49 31.03
N TYR A 951 3.41 33.60 30.68
CA TYR A 951 3.41 32.21 31.16
C TYR A 951 3.41 32.09 32.70
N ASP A 952 4.07 33.01 33.40
CA ASP A 952 4.14 33.04 34.87
C ASP A 952 3.07 33.93 35.53
N ASN A 953 2.16 34.51 34.74
CA ASN A 953 1.14 35.47 35.17
C ASN A 953 1.68 36.71 35.91
N LYS A 954 2.97 37.04 35.74
CA LYS A 954 3.58 38.26 36.31
C LYS A 954 3.74 39.32 35.23
N TYR A 955 3.96 40.56 35.66
CA TYR A 955 4.23 41.72 34.81
C TYR A 955 5.42 42.48 35.39
N TYR A 956 6.45 42.71 34.58
CA TYR A 956 7.69 43.36 35.05
C TYR A 956 7.74 44.86 34.76
N GLY A 957 6.70 45.42 34.13
CA GLY A 957 6.70 46.84 33.76
C GLY A 957 7.75 47.12 32.68
N PRO A 958 8.51 48.22 32.76
CA PRO A 958 9.53 48.56 31.77
C PRO A 958 10.75 47.62 31.85
N LEU A 959 11.18 47.08 30.73
CA LEU A 959 12.40 46.27 30.61
C LEU A 959 13.03 46.39 29.22
N LEU A 960 14.34 46.19 29.13
CA LEU A 960 15.04 46.14 27.83
C LEU A 960 14.52 45.00 26.94
N LEU A 961 14.53 45.21 25.63
CA LEU A 961 14.23 44.22 24.60
C LEU A 961 15.04 42.94 24.81
N ARG A 962 16.35 43.05 25.10
CA ARG A 962 17.21 41.89 25.40
C ARG A 962 16.66 41.04 26.56
N LYS A 963 16.26 41.68 27.65
CA LYS A 963 15.71 40.99 28.84
C LYS A 963 14.36 40.36 28.53
N ALA A 964 13.49 41.07 27.82
CA ALA A 964 12.18 40.56 27.38
C ALA A 964 12.33 39.33 26.49
N PHE A 965 13.30 39.36 25.57
CA PHE A 965 13.62 38.27 24.65
C PHE A 965 14.20 37.05 25.39
N ALA A 966 15.21 37.26 26.24
CA ALA A 966 15.87 36.20 27.02
C ALA A 966 14.89 35.46 27.93
N GLN A 967 14.01 36.19 28.61
CA GLN A 967 12.95 35.63 29.47
C GLN A 967 11.71 35.20 28.69
N SER A 968 11.71 35.36 27.36
CA SER A 968 10.64 34.95 26.46
C SER A 968 9.26 35.52 26.84
N ARG A 969 9.20 36.78 27.27
CA ARG A 969 7.95 37.45 27.70
C ARG A 969 6.95 37.55 26.54
N ASN A 970 5.66 37.35 26.81
CA ASN A 970 4.61 37.28 25.78
C ASN A 970 4.10 38.67 25.41
N ILE A 971 3.85 39.52 26.41
CA ILE A 971 3.23 40.83 26.15
C ILE A 971 4.13 41.78 25.35
N PRO A 972 5.43 41.91 25.66
CA PRO A 972 6.31 42.79 24.88
C PRO A 972 6.34 42.45 23.39
N VAL A 973 6.42 41.17 23.02
CA VAL A 973 6.49 40.78 21.60
C VAL A 973 5.18 41.02 20.86
N ILE A 974 4.02 40.93 21.53
CA ILE A 974 2.72 41.26 20.93
C ILE A 974 2.66 42.76 20.62
N LYS A 975 3.14 43.60 21.54
CA LYS A 975 3.22 45.06 21.32
C LYS A 975 4.18 45.40 20.19
N VAL A 976 5.34 44.73 20.13
CA VAL A 976 6.30 44.87 19.03
C VAL A 976 5.66 44.48 17.70
N LEU A 977 4.98 43.32 17.62
CA LEU A 977 4.28 42.89 16.40
C LEU A 977 3.22 43.91 15.95
N LYS A 978 2.44 44.44 16.90
CA LYS A 978 1.45 45.47 16.61
C LYS A 978 2.09 46.74 16.05
N ASP A 979 3.20 47.17 16.62
CA ASP A 979 3.93 48.38 16.20
C ASP A 979 4.55 48.24 14.81
N ILE A 980 5.27 47.13 14.56
CA ILE A 980 5.93 46.91 13.26
C ILE A 980 4.93 46.55 12.15
N GLY A 981 3.73 46.08 12.51
CA GLY A 981 2.69 45.63 11.59
C GLY A 981 2.77 44.14 11.28
N VAL A 982 1.60 43.46 11.26
CA VAL A 982 1.52 42.01 11.07
C VAL A 982 1.93 41.59 9.66
N ASP A 983 1.46 42.29 8.63
CA ASP A 983 1.80 41.97 7.23
C ASP A 983 3.31 42.09 7.00
N TYR A 984 3.96 43.14 7.53
CA TYR A 984 5.41 43.30 7.46
C TYR A 984 6.15 42.12 8.12
N ALA A 985 5.68 41.65 9.28
CA ALA A 985 6.27 40.50 9.95
C ALA A 985 6.08 39.19 9.16
N ILE A 986 4.94 39.01 8.48
CA ILE A 986 4.68 37.86 7.61
C ILE A 986 5.60 37.90 6.39
N ASP A 987 5.74 39.04 5.72
CA ASP A 987 6.66 39.21 4.60
C ASP A 987 8.11 38.95 5.03
N TYR A 988 8.49 39.40 6.23
CA TYR A 988 9.79 39.12 6.81
C TYR A 988 9.99 37.62 7.09
N ALA A 989 8.98 36.92 7.60
CA ALA A 989 9.03 35.48 7.81
C ALA A 989 9.26 34.72 6.48
N GLN A 990 8.61 35.15 5.40
CA GLN A 990 8.80 34.59 4.06
C GLN A 990 10.22 34.83 3.54
N LYS A 991 10.80 36.02 3.76
CA LYS A 991 12.21 36.30 3.43
C LYS A 991 13.19 35.36 4.14
N LEU A 992 12.85 34.89 5.34
CA LEU A 992 13.63 33.90 6.09
C LEU A 992 13.39 32.45 5.62
N GLY A 993 12.52 32.21 4.64
CA GLY A 993 12.24 30.88 4.09
C GLY A 993 11.09 30.12 4.76
N ILE A 994 10.19 30.82 5.47
CA ILE A 994 8.94 30.24 6.00
C ILE A 994 7.84 30.35 4.93
N ASN A 995 7.41 29.20 4.40
CA ASN A 995 6.42 29.11 3.33
C ASN A 995 5.02 28.71 3.83
N SER A 996 4.93 28.21 5.07
CA SER A 996 3.68 27.88 5.74
C SER A 996 2.77 29.12 5.85
N LYS A 997 1.46 28.92 5.61
CA LYS A 997 0.47 29.99 5.71
C LYS A 997 0.40 30.50 7.17
N LEU A 998 0.66 31.79 7.35
CA LEU A 998 0.63 32.45 8.65
C LEU A 998 -0.71 33.16 8.88
N ASP A 999 -1.21 33.09 10.10
CA ASP A 999 -2.38 33.83 10.55
C ASP A 999 -2.07 35.33 10.66
N LYS A 1000 -3.02 36.19 10.27
CA LYS A 1000 -2.85 37.65 10.25
C LYS A 1000 -3.20 38.34 11.59
N GLY A 1001 -3.46 37.57 12.64
CA GLY A 1001 -3.74 38.08 13.98
C GLY A 1001 -2.49 38.35 14.82
N LEU A 1002 -2.65 39.12 15.89
CA LEU A 1002 -1.57 39.41 16.86
C LEU A 1002 -1.11 38.16 17.63
N ALA A 1003 -1.91 37.09 17.65
CA ALA A 1003 -1.52 35.79 18.19
C ALA A 1003 -0.33 35.16 17.44
N LEU A 1004 -0.02 35.62 16.22
CA LEU A 1004 1.18 35.25 15.48
C LEU A 1004 2.47 35.49 16.31
N ALA A 1005 2.52 36.55 17.12
CA ALA A 1005 3.66 36.86 18.00
C ALA A 1005 3.97 35.73 19.01
N LEU A 1006 2.99 34.86 19.28
CA LEU A 1006 3.09 33.72 20.18
C LEU A 1006 3.25 32.39 19.44
N GLY A 1007 3.37 32.40 18.11
CA GLY A 1007 3.54 31.20 17.30
C GLY A 1007 2.26 30.37 17.14
N ALA A 1008 1.10 31.03 16.99
CA ALA A 1008 -0.20 30.37 16.84
C ALA A 1008 -0.40 29.66 15.48
N SER A 1009 0.45 29.93 14.48
CA SER A 1009 0.42 29.29 13.16
C SER A 1009 1.25 28.01 13.11
N GLY A 1010 0.78 26.98 12.41
CA GLY A 1010 1.49 25.71 12.25
C GLY A 1010 2.63 25.81 11.23
N ILE A 1011 3.85 25.49 11.66
CA ILE A 1011 5.08 25.53 10.85
C ILE A 1011 5.84 24.20 11.03
N SER A 1012 6.57 23.77 10.00
CA SER A 1012 7.41 22.56 10.10
C SER A 1012 8.75 22.81 10.80
N LEU A 1013 9.35 21.76 11.37
CA LEU A 1013 10.68 21.85 11.97
C LEU A 1013 11.74 22.29 10.94
N LEU A 1014 11.66 21.76 9.71
CA LEU A 1014 12.53 22.11 8.59
C LEU A 1014 12.51 23.62 8.28
N GLU A 1015 11.32 24.22 8.15
CA GLU A 1015 11.18 25.66 7.90
C GLU A 1015 11.78 26.50 9.02
N LEU A 1016 11.55 26.10 10.28
CA LEU A 1016 12.03 26.86 11.42
C LEU A 1016 13.55 26.76 11.58
N VAL A 1017 14.13 25.58 11.36
CA VAL A 1017 15.58 25.37 11.31
C VAL A 1017 16.19 26.20 10.18
N ASN A 1018 15.60 26.18 8.98
CA ASN A 1018 16.08 26.97 7.86
C ASN A 1018 16.05 28.48 8.17
N ALA A 1019 14.95 28.99 8.74
CA ALA A 1019 14.83 30.39 9.14
C ALA A 1019 15.86 30.82 10.18
N TYR A 1020 16.16 29.97 11.17
CA TYR A 1020 17.19 30.26 12.17
C TYR A 1020 18.60 30.18 11.57
N SER A 1021 18.80 29.36 10.54
CA SER A 1021 20.09 29.24 9.87
C SER A 1021 20.52 30.58 9.25
N VAL A 1022 19.56 31.42 8.85
CA VAL A 1022 19.82 32.78 8.34
C VAL A 1022 20.62 33.59 9.35
N PHE A 1023 20.28 33.52 10.64
CA PHE A 1023 21.01 34.23 11.70
C PHE A 1023 22.43 33.70 11.82
N ALA A 1024 22.60 32.37 11.88
CA ALA A 1024 23.91 31.72 11.95
C ALA A 1024 24.79 31.98 10.71
N ASN A 1025 24.18 32.13 9.54
CA ASN A 1025 24.82 32.38 8.25
C ASN A 1025 25.08 33.86 7.96
N GLN A 1026 25.07 34.74 8.98
CA GLN A 1026 25.25 36.19 8.83
C GLN A 1026 24.22 36.83 7.88
N GLY A 1027 22.97 36.42 7.99
CA GLY A 1027 21.85 36.96 7.20
C GLY A 1027 21.64 36.30 5.84
N ARG A 1028 22.40 35.25 5.53
CA ARG A 1028 22.27 34.49 4.28
C ARG A 1028 21.32 33.31 4.44
N LEU A 1029 20.27 33.28 3.63
CA LEU A 1029 19.41 32.12 3.43
C LEU A 1029 20.10 31.17 2.45
N ILE A 1030 20.33 29.95 2.91
CA ILE A 1030 20.87 28.84 2.12
C ILE A 1030 19.83 27.73 2.17
N LYS A 1031 19.33 27.29 1.01
CA LYS A 1031 18.32 26.23 0.97
C LYS A 1031 18.89 24.93 1.55
N PRO A 1032 18.11 24.15 2.30
CA PRO A 1032 18.53 22.83 2.77
C PRO A 1032 18.90 21.92 1.59
N VAL A 1033 20.06 21.29 1.69
CA VAL A 1033 20.66 20.44 0.66
C VAL A 1033 20.62 19.01 1.17
N PHE A 1034 19.83 18.15 0.54
CA PHE A 1034 19.79 16.72 0.84
C PHE A 1034 20.60 15.90 -0.16
N ILE A 1035 20.59 16.31 -1.43
CA ILE A 1035 21.32 15.66 -2.53
C ILE A 1035 22.43 16.60 -3.00
N THR A 1036 23.65 16.09 -3.02
CA THR A 1036 24.84 16.83 -3.50
C THR A 1036 25.10 16.55 -4.96
N LYS A 1037 24.85 15.33 -5.44
CA LYS A 1037 25.14 14.90 -6.81
C LYS A 1037 24.27 13.72 -7.26
N ILE A 1038 23.90 13.67 -8.54
CA ILE A 1038 23.25 12.51 -9.18
C ILE A 1038 24.00 12.16 -10.47
N ILE A 1039 24.34 10.89 -10.61
CA ILE A 1039 24.96 10.31 -11.81
C ILE A 1039 23.98 9.33 -12.44
N ASP A 1040 23.83 9.37 -13.76
CA ASP A 1040 23.04 8.39 -14.50
C ASP A 1040 23.82 7.07 -14.75
N ARG A 1041 23.14 6.08 -15.37
CA ARG A 1041 23.74 4.79 -15.72
C ARG A 1041 24.93 4.87 -16.68
N SER A 1042 25.07 5.95 -17.45
CA SER A 1042 26.19 6.15 -18.39
C SER A 1042 27.43 6.72 -17.71
N GLY A 1043 27.32 7.10 -16.43
CA GLY A 1043 28.37 7.78 -15.69
C GLY A 1043 28.33 9.31 -15.85
N LYS A 1044 27.31 9.86 -16.53
CA LYS A 1044 27.15 11.31 -16.70
C LYS A 1044 26.50 11.91 -15.45
N GLU A 1045 27.07 13.00 -14.98
CA GLU A 1045 26.49 13.81 -13.90
C GLU A 1045 25.29 14.59 -14.45
N ILE A 1046 24.09 14.27 -13.96
CA ILE A 1046 22.83 14.92 -14.38
C ILE A 1046 22.39 16.01 -13.39
N TYR A 1047 22.89 15.95 -12.15
CA TYR A 1047 22.67 16.96 -11.13
C TYR A 1047 23.92 17.10 -10.26
N LYS A 1048 24.27 18.34 -9.96
CA LYS A 1048 25.25 18.70 -8.93
C LYS A 1048 24.77 19.96 -8.25
N HIS A 1049 24.65 19.87 -6.94
CA HIS A 1049 24.14 20.98 -6.15
C HIS A 1049 25.11 22.16 -6.23
N GLN A 1050 24.57 23.33 -6.55
CA GLN A 1050 25.25 24.61 -6.42
C GLN A 1050 24.50 25.42 -5.35
N PRO A 1051 25.17 25.84 -4.26
CA PRO A 1051 24.51 26.57 -3.19
C PRO A 1051 23.88 27.87 -3.70
N GLU A 1052 22.56 27.97 -3.61
CA GLU A 1052 21.85 29.23 -3.80
C GLU A 1052 21.91 30.02 -2.50
N ILE A 1053 22.75 31.05 -2.50
CA ILE A 1053 22.97 31.93 -1.34
C ILE A 1053 22.22 33.24 -1.56
N ILE A 1054 21.20 33.48 -0.76
CA ILE A 1054 20.39 34.71 -0.83
C ILE A 1054 20.67 35.54 0.43
N GLN A 1055 21.11 36.79 0.30
CA GLN A 1055 21.18 37.69 1.46
C GLN A 1055 19.76 38.11 1.85
N ALA A 1056 19.17 37.44 2.84
CA ALA A 1056 17.79 37.63 3.25
C ALA A 1056 17.62 38.84 4.18
N ILE A 1057 18.58 39.06 5.08
CA ILE A 1057 18.59 40.15 6.07
C ILE A 1057 20.00 40.72 6.21
N ASP A 1058 20.14 41.89 6.82
CA ASP A 1058 21.46 42.51 7.01
C ASP A 1058 22.37 41.70 7.97
N LYS A 1059 23.68 41.71 7.71
CA LYS A 1059 24.68 41.00 8.54
C LYS A 1059 24.68 41.50 9.98
N THR A 1060 24.45 42.79 10.20
CA THR A 1060 24.39 43.39 11.54
C THR A 1060 23.14 42.91 12.28
N THR A 1061 21.99 42.87 11.63
CA THR A 1061 20.73 42.34 12.19
C THR A 1061 20.86 40.86 12.55
N ALA A 1062 21.48 40.06 11.68
CA ALA A 1062 21.76 38.65 11.97
C ALA A 1062 22.62 38.49 13.23
N TYR A 1063 23.71 39.28 13.35
CA TYR A 1063 24.58 39.25 14.52
C TYR A 1063 23.88 39.70 15.81
N LEU A 1064 23.09 40.78 15.76
CA LEU A 1064 22.29 41.24 16.90
C LEU A 1064 21.30 40.15 17.34
N MET A 1065 20.65 39.46 16.40
CA MET A 1065 19.79 38.32 16.71
C MET A 1065 20.54 37.14 17.32
N THR A 1066 21.74 36.81 16.83
CA THR A 1066 22.62 35.80 17.46
C THR A 1066 22.96 36.20 18.89
N SER A 1067 23.33 37.45 19.13
CA SER A 1067 23.61 37.96 20.48
C SER A 1067 22.39 37.86 21.41
N LEU A 1068 21.20 38.19 20.92
CA LEU A 1068 19.95 38.02 21.67
C LEU A 1068 19.67 36.53 21.99
N LEU A 1069 19.90 35.64 21.03
CA LEU A 1069 19.73 34.20 21.19
C LEU A 1069 20.77 33.58 22.15
N GLN A 1070 21.99 34.11 22.21
CA GLN A 1070 22.97 33.72 23.24
C GLN A 1070 22.46 34.08 24.65
N SER A 1071 21.77 35.20 24.83
CA SER A 1071 21.20 35.57 26.13
C SER A 1071 20.11 34.61 26.60
N VAL A 1072 19.38 33.96 25.69
CA VAL A 1072 18.41 32.91 26.04
C VAL A 1072 19.10 31.69 26.64
N VAL A 1073 20.29 31.34 26.13
CA VAL A 1073 21.10 30.21 26.62
C VAL A 1073 21.85 30.57 27.90
N GLN A 1074 22.36 31.79 28.03
CA GLN A 1074 23.17 32.19 29.19
C GLN A 1074 22.30 32.48 30.43
N ASN A 1075 21.23 33.25 30.24
CA ASN A 1075 20.46 33.85 31.35
C ASN A 1075 18.94 33.70 31.17
N GLY A 1076 18.48 32.88 30.22
CA GLY A 1076 17.08 32.80 29.81
C GLY A 1076 16.49 31.40 29.87
N THR A 1077 15.45 31.18 29.07
CA THR A 1077 14.67 29.93 29.07
C THR A 1077 15.46 28.70 28.58
N GLY A 1078 16.56 28.91 27.84
CA GLY A 1078 17.44 27.88 27.29
C GLY A 1078 18.62 27.48 28.18
N TYR A 1079 18.63 27.90 29.46
CA TYR A 1079 19.80 27.79 30.35
C TYR A 1079 20.48 26.41 30.43
N LYS A 1080 19.76 25.31 30.24
CA LYS A 1080 20.34 23.96 30.25
C LYS A 1080 21.40 23.75 29.17
N VAL A 1081 21.26 24.45 28.03
CA VAL A 1081 22.20 24.37 26.92
C VAL A 1081 23.56 24.98 27.27
N ARG A 1082 23.66 25.80 28.33
CA ARG A 1082 24.93 26.29 28.87
C ARG A 1082 25.90 25.15 29.21
N ASN A 1083 25.37 23.97 29.56
CA ASN A 1083 26.17 22.78 29.85
C ASN A 1083 26.97 22.25 28.66
N LEU A 1084 26.67 22.70 27.43
CA LEU A 1084 27.51 22.40 26.25
C LEU A 1084 28.93 22.96 26.44
N ASN A 1085 29.13 23.98 27.29
CA ASN A 1085 30.42 24.61 27.59
C ASN A 1085 31.14 25.18 26.35
N ARG A 1086 30.38 25.71 25.39
CA ARG A 1086 30.89 26.44 24.22
C ARG A 1086 29.83 27.42 23.70
N PRO A 1087 30.21 28.42 22.87
CA PRO A 1087 29.30 29.41 22.34
C PRO A 1087 28.12 28.75 21.60
N ALA A 1088 26.91 29.01 22.10
CA ALA A 1088 25.68 28.50 21.53
C ALA A 1088 24.59 29.56 21.61
N ALA A 1089 23.73 29.58 20.60
CA ALA A 1089 22.59 30.47 20.49
C ALA A 1089 21.34 29.61 20.26
N GLY A 1090 20.20 29.96 20.85
CA GLY A 1090 18.99 29.19 20.60
C GLY A 1090 17.74 29.73 21.28
N LYS A 1091 16.61 29.11 21.00
CA LYS A 1091 15.31 29.50 21.52
C LYS A 1091 14.45 28.28 21.87
N THR A 1092 13.83 28.34 23.03
CA THR A 1092 12.77 27.40 23.43
C THR A 1092 11.42 27.84 22.86
N GLY A 1093 10.63 26.87 22.40
CA GLY A 1093 9.21 27.02 22.09
C GLY A 1093 8.37 26.11 22.97
N THR A 1094 7.25 26.63 23.46
CA THR A 1094 6.25 25.88 24.22
C THR A 1094 4.89 26.43 23.83
N THR A 1095 3.94 25.54 23.53
CA THR A 1095 2.54 25.91 23.27
C THR A 1095 1.71 25.85 24.54
N ASN A 1096 0.50 26.41 24.50
CA ASN A 1096 -0.45 26.31 25.60
C ASN A 1096 -0.74 24.83 25.93
N ASP A 1097 -1.03 24.54 27.19
CA ASP A 1097 -1.23 23.17 27.71
C ASP A 1097 -0.04 22.21 27.49
N PHE A 1098 1.16 22.69 27.15
CA PHE A 1098 2.35 21.86 26.92
C PHE A 1098 2.14 20.81 25.81
N ARG A 1099 1.45 21.15 24.72
CA ARG A 1099 1.18 20.21 23.62
C ARG A 1099 2.42 19.94 22.77
N ASP A 1100 3.18 21.00 22.50
CA ASP A 1100 4.39 20.99 21.69
C ASP A 1100 5.53 21.65 22.45
N ALA A 1101 6.67 20.96 22.45
CA ALA A 1101 7.92 21.43 23.01
C ALA A 1101 8.98 21.51 21.92
N TRP A 1102 9.60 22.67 21.78
CA TRP A 1102 10.60 22.94 20.76
C TRP A 1102 11.88 23.48 21.36
N PHE A 1103 12.99 23.14 20.71
CA PHE A 1103 14.25 23.86 20.88
C PHE A 1103 14.96 23.95 19.53
N ILE A 1104 15.22 25.18 19.07
CA ILE A 1104 16.03 25.45 17.88
C ILE A 1104 17.27 26.19 18.34
N GLY A 1105 18.45 25.62 18.06
CA GLY A 1105 19.71 26.20 18.49
C GLY A 1105 20.85 25.85 17.55
N TYR A 1106 21.91 26.65 17.62
CA TYR A 1106 23.07 26.51 16.76
C TYR A 1106 24.37 26.90 17.47
N THR A 1107 25.46 26.31 16.97
CA THR A 1107 26.84 26.79 17.13
C THR A 1107 27.30 27.41 15.79
N PRO A 1108 28.52 27.96 15.68
CA PRO A 1108 29.01 28.46 14.40
C PRO A 1108 29.08 27.41 13.27
N GLU A 1109 29.09 26.12 13.61
CA GLU A 1109 29.23 25.01 12.64
C GLU A 1109 27.90 24.36 12.26
N TYR A 1110 26.98 24.18 13.21
CA TYR A 1110 25.75 23.42 12.99
C TYR A 1110 24.54 24.11 13.61
N ILE A 1111 23.42 24.02 12.91
CA ILE A 1111 22.11 24.33 13.44
C ILE A 1111 21.28 23.06 13.57
N THR A 1112 20.68 22.89 14.75
CA THR A 1112 19.84 21.74 15.06
C THR A 1112 18.52 22.20 15.66
N GLY A 1113 17.44 21.58 15.20
CA GLY A 1113 16.11 21.73 15.78
C GLY A 1113 15.61 20.42 16.37
N THR A 1114 14.89 20.51 17.47
CA THR A 1114 14.20 19.37 18.10
C THR A 1114 12.76 19.75 18.42
N TRP A 1115 11.84 18.85 18.08
CA TRP A 1115 10.44 18.91 18.47
C TRP A 1115 10.05 17.65 19.26
N VAL A 1116 9.20 17.82 20.26
CA VAL A 1116 8.57 16.74 21.04
C VAL A 1116 7.10 17.07 21.20
N GLY A 1117 6.23 16.08 20.96
CA GLY A 1117 4.78 16.27 20.97
C GLY A 1117 4.04 14.95 20.76
N PHE A 1118 2.71 15.00 20.74
CA PHE A 1118 1.88 13.87 20.32
C PHE A 1118 1.29 14.11 18.94
N ASP A 1119 1.04 13.03 18.19
CA ASP A 1119 0.36 13.15 16.90
C ASP A 1119 -1.08 13.62 17.06
N ILE A 1120 -1.77 13.03 18.03
CA ILE A 1120 -3.06 13.50 18.52
C ILE A 1120 -2.84 14.72 19.41
N GLU A 1121 -3.69 15.73 19.29
CA GLU A 1121 -3.54 16.98 20.03
C GLU A 1121 -3.81 16.75 21.53
N ARG A 1122 -2.74 16.64 22.32
CA ARG A 1122 -2.80 16.44 23.77
C ARG A 1122 -1.57 17.00 24.47
N SER A 1123 -1.71 17.24 25.77
CA SER A 1123 -0.61 17.69 26.63
C SER A 1123 0.47 16.62 26.80
N LEU A 1124 1.74 17.07 26.80
CA LEU A 1124 2.92 16.32 27.26
C LEU A 1124 2.98 16.15 28.79
N GLY A 1125 2.05 16.76 29.52
CA GLY A 1125 2.06 16.76 30.97
C GLY A 1125 2.60 18.07 31.55
N LYS A 1126 2.25 18.31 32.82
CA LYS A 1126 2.50 19.58 33.49
C LYS A 1126 4.00 19.92 33.47
N SER A 1127 4.31 21.14 33.03
CA SER A 1127 5.67 21.70 32.99
C SER A 1127 6.63 21.05 31.98
N GLU A 1128 6.15 20.23 31.03
CA GLU A 1128 6.96 19.72 29.92
C GLU A 1128 7.12 20.79 28.82
N THR A 1129 7.96 21.77 29.10
CA THR A 1129 8.30 22.88 28.20
C THR A 1129 9.40 22.50 27.21
N GLY A 1130 9.68 23.37 26.22
CA GLY A 1130 10.86 23.23 25.36
C GLY A 1130 12.19 23.03 26.10
N SER A 1131 12.36 23.65 27.28
CA SER A 1131 13.57 23.50 28.13
C SER A 1131 13.64 22.15 28.85
N LYS A 1132 12.52 21.43 28.99
CA LYS A 1132 12.45 20.15 29.72
C LYS A 1132 12.37 18.95 28.78
N ALA A 1133 11.59 19.05 27.71
CA ALA A 1133 11.36 17.95 26.78
C ALA A 1133 12.30 17.99 25.56
N ALA A 1134 12.55 19.16 24.96
CA ALA A 1134 13.27 19.26 23.68
C ALA A 1134 14.77 19.61 23.82
N SER A 1135 15.12 20.62 24.63
CA SER A 1135 16.51 21.09 24.73
C SER A 1135 17.52 20.06 25.26
N PRO A 1136 17.17 19.10 26.15
CA PRO A 1136 18.12 18.05 26.55
C PRO A 1136 18.48 17.09 25.42
N ILE A 1137 17.55 16.82 24.50
CA ILE A 1137 17.81 15.99 23.30
C ILE A 1137 18.81 16.72 22.40
N TRP A 1138 18.55 18.01 22.14
CA TRP A 1138 19.47 18.87 21.39
C TRP A 1138 20.86 18.90 22.03
N LEU A 1139 20.94 19.07 23.35
CA LEU A 1139 22.21 19.13 24.07
C LEU A 1139 23.00 17.83 23.93
N GLY A 1140 22.37 16.67 24.20
CA GLY A 1140 23.03 15.37 24.09
C GLY A 1140 23.50 15.06 22.67
N PHE A 1141 22.73 15.49 21.67
CA PHE A 1141 23.13 15.38 20.26
C PHE A 1141 24.37 16.25 19.96
N MET A 1142 24.30 17.55 20.30
CA MET A 1142 25.38 18.50 19.99
C MET A 1142 26.66 18.20 20.77
N GLU A 1143 26.58 17.76 22.03
CA GLU A 1143 27.74 17.33 22.83
C GLU A 1143 28.54 16.21 22.13
N LYS A 1144 27.85 15.24 21.55
CA LYS A 1144 28.50 14.09 20.89
C LYS A 1144 29.11 14.47 19.55
N ILE A 1145 28.40 15.20 18.69
CA ILE A 1145 28.93 15.57 17.36
C ILE A 1145 30.06 16.60 17.45
N LEU A 1146 30.04 17.46 18.48
CA LEU A 1146 31.06 18.50 18.68
C LEU A 1146 32.23 18.07 19.57
N LYS A 1147 32.21 16.85 20.11
CA LYS A 1147 33.21 16.36 21.09
C LYS A 1147 34.65 16.56 20.65
N TYR A 1148 34.93 16.38 19.35
CA TYR A 1148 36.27 16.51 18.75
C TYR A 1148 36.43 17.74 17.86
N SER A 1149 35.41 18.62 17.80
CA SER A 1149 35.46 19.85 17.01
C SER A 1149 36.07 21.00 17.83
N PRO A 1150 36.87 21.90 17.22
CA PRO A 1150 37.37 23.09 17.91
C PRO A 1150 36.21 23.96 18.42
N VAL A 1151 36.43 24.67 19.52
CA VAL A 1151 35.47 25.68 20.01
C VAL A 1151 35.61 26.92 19.12
N LYS A 1152 34.49 27.42 18.57
CA LYS A 1152 34.45 28.65 17.78
C LYS A 1152 33.48 29.65 18.41
N ASP A 1153 33.82 30.93 18.28
CA ASP A 1153 32.96 32.05 18.66
C ASP A 1153 32.09 32.53 17.48
N PHE A 1154 31.01 33.24 17.81
CA PHE A 1154 30.22 33.97 16.82
C PHE A 1154 30.89 35.31 16.51
N ASN A 1155 31.52 35.40 15.34
CA ASN A 1155 32.22 36.61 14.93
C ASN A 1155 31.23 37.72 14.51
N ALA A 1156 31.47 38.94 15.00
CA ALA A 1156 30.80 40.13 14.50
C ALA A 1156 31.23 40.41 13.04
N PRO A 1157 30.37 41.04 12.23
CA PRO A 1157 30.78 41.56 10.93
C PRO A 1157 31.89 42.62 11.06
N ASP A 1158 32.79 42.70 10.07
CA ASP A 1158 33.95 43.62 10.09
C ASP A 1158 33.57 45.11 10.24
N LYS A 1159 32.34 45.47 9.87
CA LYS A 1159 31.78 46.82 9.95
C LYS A 1159 30.31 46.78 10.36
N GLY A 1160 29.84 47.88 10.94
CA GLY A 1160 28.42 48.11 11.21
C GLY A 1160 27.91 47.61 12.56
N ILE A 1161 28.77 47.01 13.39
CA ILE A 1161 28.48 46.75 14.81
C ILE A 1161 29.33 47.65 15.68
N VAL A 1162 28.70 48.30 16.66
CA VAL A 1162 29.35 49.12 17.68
C VAL A 1162 28.88 48.69 19.07
N TYR A 1163 29.73 48.84 20.08
CA TYR A 1163 29.41 48.49 21.46
C TYR A 1163 29.32 49.75 22.31
N ALA A 1164 28.32 49.82 23.18
CA ALA A 1164 28.13 50.93 24.11
C ALA A 1164 27.65 50.42 25.47
N SER A 1165 28.04 51.12 26.54
CA SER A 1165 27.49 50.90 27.87
C SER A 1165 26.09 51.51 27.96
N ILE A 1166 25.16 50.78 28.56
CA ILE A 1166 23.75 51.18 28.67
C ILE A 1166 23.26 50.99 30.10
N ASP A 1167 22.53 51.97 30.61
CA ASP A 1167 21.77 51.85 31.84
C ASP A 1167 20.53 50.99 31.61
N THR A 1168 20.46 49.86 32.32
CA THR A 1168 19.38 48.88 32.14
C THR A 1168 18.00 49.37 32.58
N ALA A 1169 17.91 50.42 33.40
CA ALA A 1169 16.64 50.98 33.84
C ALA A 1169 15.99 51.87 32.77
N THR A 1170 16.80 52.53 31.94
CA THR A 1170 16.32 53.53 30.97
C THR A 1170 16.54 53.14 29.51
N GLY A 1171 17.48 52.23 29.24
CA GLY A 1171 17.93 51.91 27.88
C GLY A 1171 18.80 53.01 27.25
N LEU A 1172 19.26 53.99 28.02
CA LEU A 1172 20.06 55.13 27.59
C LEU A 1172 21.53 55.00 28.04
N LEU A 1173 22.39 55.93 27.61
CA LEU A 1173 23.78 55.98 28.05
C LEU A 1173 23.85 56.23 29.57
N PRO A 1174 24.69 55.53 30.33
CA PRO A 1174 24.74 55.64 31.78
C PRO A 1174 25.33 56.97 32.24
N ILE A 1175 24.92 57.39 33.43
CA ILE A 1175 25.54 58.47 34.21
C ILE A 1175 26.33 57.87 35.38
N PRO A 1176 27.20 58.62 36.07
CA PRO A 1176 27.95 58.10 37.22
C PRO A 1176 27.08 57.45 38.31
N GLU A 1177 25.84 57.91 38.46
CA GLU A 1177 24.84 57.42 39.42
C GLU A 1177 24.06 56.19 38.92
N SER A 1178 24.26 55.76 37.67
CA SER A 1178 23.58 54.58 37.11
C SER A 1178 24.02 53.31 37.85
N SER A 1179 23.07 52.61 38.46
CA SER A 1179 23.35 51.47 39.33
C SER A 1179 23.55 50.14 38.58
N ASN A 1180 22.94 49.98 37.40
CA ASN A 1180 22.99 48.74 36.63
C ASN A 1180 23.34 49.02 35.17
N ILE A 1181 24.62 48.82 34.83
CA ILE A 1181 25.18 49.09 33.50
C ILE A 1181 25.50 47.76 32.82
N ILE A 1182 25.14 47.64 31.53
CA ILE A 1182 25.53 46.52 30.68
C ILE A 1182 26.27 47.01 29.44
N HIS A 1183 27.18 46.18 28.93
CA HIS A 1183 27.75 46.39 27.59
C HIS A 1183 26.83 45.77 26.55
N GLU A 1184 26.36 46.60 25.62
CA GLU A 1184 25.37 46.22 24.63
C GLU A 1184 25.90 46.47 23.21
N CYS A 1185 25.49 45.62 22.28
CA CYS A 1185 25.83 45.72 20.86
C CYS A 1185 24.72 46.41 20.08
N PHE A 1186 25.11 47.27 19.14
CA PHE A 1186 24.23 48.07 18.31
C PHE A 1186 24.64 48.00 16.86
N LYS A 1187 23.66 48.24 15.98
CA LYS A 1187 23.94 48.62 14.60
C LYS A 1187 24.56 50.02 14.60
N ASP A 1188 25.55 50.25 13.75
CA ASP A 1188 26.14 51.58 13.62
C ASP A 1188 25.06 52.63 13.31
N GLY A 1189 25.15 53.78 13.98
CA GLY A 1189 24.14 54.84 13.94
C GLY A 1189 22.90 54.65 14.81
N THR A 1190 22.71 53.50 15.50
CA THR A 1190 21.53 53.25 16.37
C THR A 1190 21.82 53.33 17.87
N VAL A 1191 23.05 53.66 18.27
CA VAL A 1191 23.40 53.90 19.67
C VAL A 1191 22.56 55.06 20.25
N PRO A 1192 22.02 54.95 21.47
CA PRO A 1192 21.33 56.05 22.12
C PRO A 1192 22.21 57.30 22.19
N LYS A 1193 21.64 58.45 21.80
CA LYS A 1193 22.34 59.75 21.86
C LYS A 1193 22.12 60.51 23.17
N ARG A 1194 21.20 60.03 24.01
CA ARG A 1194 20.83 60.66 25.29
C ARG A 1194 21.40 59.84 26.44
N TYR A 1195 21.74 60.55 27.51
CA TYR A 1195 22.12 59.96 28.80
C TYR A 1195 20.90 59.73 29.68
N THR A 1196 21.01 58.79 30.62
CA THR A 1196 20.04 58.61 31.71
C THR A 1196 19.80 59.96 32.38
N PRO A 1197 18.53 60.40 32.53
CA PRO A 1197 18.25 61.60 33.29
C PRO A 1197 18.70 61.41 34.74
N ARG A 1198 19.39 62.41 35.30
CA ARG A 1198 19.76 62.40 36.72
C ARG A 1198 18.49 62.19 37.56
N PRO A 1199 18.52 61.36 38.61
CA PRO A 1199 17.39 61.20 39.50
C PRO A 1199 16.98 62.58 40.02
N VAL A 1200 15.70 62.94 39.86
CA VAL A 1200 15.16 64.17 40.44
C VAL A 1200 15.30 64.02 41.94
N VAL A 1201 16.18 64.80 42.55
CA VAL A 1201 16.23 64.92 44.01
C VAL A 1201 14.90 65.52 44.42
N VAL A 1202 14.00 64.69 44.94
CA VAL A 1202 12.79 65.19 45.60
C VAL A 1202 13.28 65.88 46.86
N ILE A 1203 13.30 67.21 46.82
CA ILE A 1203 13.58 68.02 47.99
C ILE A 1203 12.35 67.87 48.91
N THR A 1204 12.48 67.02 49.93
CA THR A 1204 11.39 66.75 50.91
C THR A 1204 11.35 67.77 52.05
N GLU A 1205 12.39 68.59 52.18
CA GLU A 1205 12.55 69.61 53.23
C GLU A 1205 12.34 71.01 52.63
N PRO A 1206 11.36 71.82 53.13
CA PRO A 1206 11.09 73.16 52.61
C PRO A 1206 12.33 74.07 52.55
N GLU A 1207 13.25 73.93 53.49
CA GLU A 1207 14.48 74.75 53.57
C GLU A 1207 15.46 74.46 52.44
N ALA A 1208 15.50 73.24 51.92
CA ALA A 1208 16.37 72.87 50.81
C ALA A 1208 15.82 73.39 49.47
N PHE A 1209 14.52 73.68 49.36
CA PHE A 1209 13.91 74.31 48.18
C PHE A 1209 14.41 75.76 48.06
N PHE A 1210 14.38 76.53 49.15
CA PHE A 1210 14.87 77.92 49.17
C PHE A 1210 16.39 78.06 49.01
N LYS A 1211 17.18 77.05 49.43
CA LYS A 1211 18.64 77.03 49.22
C LYS A 1211 19.06 76.63 47.80
N SER A 1212 18.14 76.09 46.99
CA SER A 1212 18.46 75.59 45.64
C SER A 1212 18.59 76.69 44.57
N GLY A 1213 18.21 77.94 44.88
CA GLY A 1213 18.33 79.07 43.96
C GLY A 1213 17.44 78.98 42.71
N LEU A 1214 16.38 78.16 42.76
CA LEU A 1214 15.31 78.06 41.76
C LEU A 1214 14.21 79.09 41.99
#